data_AF-A0AAW2DGS4-F1
#
_entry.id   AF-A0AAW2DGS4-F1
#
_cell.length_a   1.000
_cell.length_b   1.000
_cell.length_c   1.000
_cell.angle_alpha   90.00
_cell.angle_beta   90.00
_cell.angle_gamma   90.00
#
_symmetry.space_group_name_H-M   'P 1'
#
loop_
_entity.id
_entity.type
_entity.pdbx_description
1 polymer ?
#
loop_
_entity_poly.entity_id
_entity_poly.type
_entity_poly.pdbx_seq_one_letter_code
_entity_poly.pdbx_strand_id
1 'polypeptide(L)'
;MASTLKLILFLLLSFHIFSLVSSHQHHPLDSLTPSEFTLVRTIVNKTYPSSKLNITFQYIGLDEPDKPIILSWLSNPKSKPPPRRAFVIARLDKQSHEIIVDLSTRVIVSDKVYHGHGYPLLTLDEQLAAVELPQTYEPFIESIKKRGLNLSEVVCSTFTIGWFGELKSKRVLKLLCFYIDGTVNLYARTVEGITLVVDLDEMKIVEYNDRLIVPVPKAEGTEYRESKQKPPFGPRLNGAALVQPDGPGFKIDGHTVSWVNWKFHLGFDVRAGPIISLASIYDLEKQKYRQVLYRGFISELFVPYMDPTEEWYYKTFFDSGEFGFGQSAVSLKPLADCPANAVFLDAYYASSDGTPVKISNAFCIFENHAGSIMWRHTETSIPGEVIREVRPDVSLVVRMVATVGNYDYIIDWEFKPSGSIKLGIGLTGILEMKGVIYTHTDQIKENVHGTLLAENTIGVYHDHFLTYYLDLDVDGEDNSFVKNNLETIKVTNHSSPRKSYWTVVSEIAKTESDARIQFGLKPAELVVVNPNKKTKVGNNVGYRLIPGSATHPLLSHNDYPQIRGAFTNNDVWVTPYNKSEKWAGGLYVDQSQGDDTLAVWSLSCVFIVVSKVGNRVTLQLSSYAKQRVVPESLCHCCQREPEDAVHAIWGCGAAQDIWAGSLTVLQKIRTNHYDFLQLFELLADRLDTTELEHFFIQSWLICNQRNVVVHGGQMKDPRWLNKRAAKLLDEYKKAQARMVISNATPRCRSYWQAPAQDVYKLNFDVTIFSDINCLGVGAIVRNHEGEVMATMSAKGEFVHNSNEAEVLACRKALEFAMEAGFSNLVIKGDNSNVMRALSAPAVNNSLYGHVVDDIRSYFLGWQSVGLSCVKREGNMVAHSLARYARNIVEALFWMEDEPSPAVDALHYDRLHFNE
;
A
#
# COMPACT_ATOMS: atom_id res chain seq x y z
N MET A 1 68.66 -25.50 28.88
CA MET A 1 67.43 -24.93 29.50
C MET A 1 67.06 -23.53 28.99
N ALA A 2 67.97 -22.74 28.41
CA ALA A 2 67.64 -21.39 27.92
C ALA A 2 66.95 -21.33 26.53
N SER A 3 67.12 -22.33 25.65
CA SER A 3 66.47 -22.33 24.32
C SER A 3 65.02 -22.85 24.36
N THR A 4 64.72 -23.79 25.26
CA THR A 4 63.36 -24.31 25.47
C THR A 4 62.42 -23.28 26.09
N LEU A 5 62.93 -22.38 26.94
CA LEU A 5 62.14 -21.29 27.52
C LEU A 5 61.76 -20.22 26.49
N LYS A 6 62.64 -19.93 25.52
CA LYS A 6 62.36 -18.97 24.43
C LYS A 6 61.32 -19.48 23.45
N LEU A 7 61.29 -20.79 23.16
CA LEU A 7 60.29 -21.38 22.25
C LEU A 7 58.89 -21.40 22.89
N ILE A 8 58.81 -21.66 24.20
CA ILE A 8 57.54 -21.63 24.95
C ILE A 8 57.03 -20.18 25.10
N LEU A 9 57.91 -19.19 25.31
CA LEU A 9 57.51 -17.79 25.36
C LEU A 9 57.05 -17.26 23.99
N PHE A 10 57.65 -17.72 22.89
CA PHE A 10 57.23 -17.37 21.53
C PHE A 10 55.90 -18.04 21.14
N LEU A 11 55.68 -19.29 21.56
CA LEU A 11 54.40 -19.99 21.40
C LEU A 11 53.29 -19.34 22.25
N LEU A 12 53.57 -18.93 23.50
CA LEU A 12 52.62 -18.20 24.35
C LEU A 12 52.33 -16.78 23.83
N LEU A 13 53.31 -16.05 23.28
CA LEU A 13 53.05 -14.77 22.61
C LEU A 13 52.28 -14.95 21.30
N SER A 14 52.51 -16.04 20.55
CA SER A 14 51.73 -16.32 19.33
C SER A 14 50.28 -16.72 19.64
N PHE A 15 50.01 -17.37 20.78
CA PHE A 15 48.64 -17.65 21.24
C PHE A 15 47.91 -16.41 21.82
N HIS A 16 48.65 -15.39 22.27
CA HIS A 16 48.07 -14.11 22.71
C HIS A 16 47.89 -13.06 21.61
N ILE A 17 48.47 -13.28 20.43
CA ILE A 17 48.28 -12.39 19.26
C ILE A 17 47.15 -12.90 18.33
N PHE A 18 46.73 -14.17 18.43
CA PHE A 18 45.59 -14.73 17.69
C PHE A 18 44.25 -14.72 18.43
N SER A 19 44.12 -14.00 19.54
CA SER A 19 42.86 -13.86 20.31
C SER A 19 42.41 -12.41 20.57
N LEU A 20 43.02 -11.44 19.91
CA LEU A 20 42.48 -10.08 19.80
C LEU A 20 41.78 -9.91 18.45
N VAL A 21 40.75 -10.73 18.20
CA VAL A 21 39.63 -10.22 17.39
C VAL A 21 39.07 -9.10 18.25
N SER A 22 39.35 -7.85 17.87
CA SER A 22 38.64 -6.69 18.41
C SER A 22 37.16 -7.08 18.41
N SER A 23 36.56 -7.23 19.58
CA SER A 23 35.11 -7.29 19.70
C SER A 23 34.60 -5.90 19.32
N HIS A 24 34.60 -5.60 18.01
CA HIS A 24 33.81 -4.49 17.51
C HIS A 24 32.39 -4.79 17.98
N GLN A 25 31.92 -4.00 18.94
CA GLN A 25 30.53 -4.06 19.33
C GLN A 25 29.74 -3.70 18.08
N HIS A 26 29.12 -4.71 17.46
CA HIS A 26 28.21 -4.51 16.35
C HIS A 26 27.15 -3.48 16.75
N HIS A 27 26.89 -2.52 15.87
CA HIS A 27 25.73 -1.68 16.06
C HIS A 27 24.49 -2.59 15.96
N PRO A 28 23.47 -2.42 16.83
CA PRO A 28 22.29 -3.28 16.82
C PRO A 28 21.55 -3.37 15.48
N LEU A 29 21.68 -2.35 14.64
CA LEU A 29 21.09 -2.27 13.31
C LEU A 29 22.01 -2.74 12.18
N ASP A 30 23.25 -3.17 12.47
CA ASP A 30 24.14 -3.75 11.45
C ASP A 30 23.47 -4.96 10.80
N SER A 31 23.54 -5.02 9.46
CA SER A 31 23.12 -6.20 8.69
C SER A 31 23.78 -7.47 9.21
N LEU A 32 23.13 -8.61 8.95
CA LEU A 32 23.67 -9.91 9.32
C LEU A 32 25.02 -10.14 8.62
N THR A 33 26.01 -10.56 9.39
CA THR A 33 27.34 -10.90 8.86
C THR A 33 27.34 -12.28 8.20
N PRO A 34 28.34 -12.61 7.35
CA PRO A 34 28.45 -13.95 6.76
C PRO A 34 28.50 -15.09 7.80
N SER A 35 29.16 -14.86 8.93
CA SER A 35 29.18 -15.79 10.06
C SER A 35 27.81 -15.97 10.71
N GLU A 36 26.98 -14.92 10.73
CA GLU A 36 25.63 -14.98 11.29
C GLU A 36 24.66 -15.71 10.37
N PHE A 37 24.73 -15.50 9.05
CA PHE A 37 24.00 -16.32 8.09
C PHE A 37 24.36 -17.81 8.23
N THR A 38 25.66 -18.12 8.32
CA THR A 38 26.14 -19.49 8.55
C THR A 38 25.61 -20.08 9.85
N LEU A 39 25.55 -19.27 10.92
CA LEU A 39 25.00 -19.68 12.21
C LEU A 39 23.49 -19.93 12.13
N VAL A 40 22.72 -19.06 11.47
CA VAL A 40 21.28 -19.25 11.21
C VAL A 40 21.05 -20.57 10.49
N ARG A 41 21.75 -20.78 9.36
CA ARG A 41 21.69 -22.04 8.59
C ARG A 41 21.97 -23.25 9.47
N THR A 42 23.01 -23.18 10.30
CA THR A 42 23.40 -24.28 11.20
C THR A 42 22.31 -24.58 12.23
N ILE A 43 21.72 -23.55 12.85
CA ILE A 43 20.68 -23.71 13.86
C ILE A 43 19.41 -24.30 13.23
N VAL A 44 18.97 -23.77 12.09
CA VAL A 44 17.76 -24.22 11.40
C VAL A 44 17.94 -25.66 10.89
N ASN A 45 19.05 -25.98 10.22
CA ASN A 45 19.33 -27.34 9.73
C ASN A 45 19.51 -28.37 10.85
N LYS A 46 19.92 -27.94 12.05
CA LYS A 46 19.99 -28.83 13.22
C LYS A 46 18.59 -29.23 13.70
N THR A 47 17.63 -28.29 13.67
CA THR A 47 16.23 -28.55 14.03
C THR A 47 15.51 -29.32 12.92
N TYR A 48 15.81 -29.00 11.66
CA TYR A 48 15.22 -29.58 10.46
C TYR A 48 16.31 -30.19 9.56
N PRO A 49 16.79 -31.41 9.85
CA PRO A 49 17.87 -32.02 9.07
C PRO A 49 17.43 -32.27 7.62
N SER A 50 18.24 -31.83 6.65
CA SER A 50 17.97 -31.99 5.20
C SER A 50 17.81 -33.45 4.77
N SER A 51 18.29 -34.42 5.56
CA SER A 51 18.08 -35.84 5.33
C SER A 51 16.64 -36.30 5.59
N LYS A 52 15.79 -35.44 6.17
CA LYS A 52 14.40 -35.75 6.57
C LYS A 52 13.37 -34.83 5.92
N LEU A 53 13.73 -33.57 5.67
CA LEU A 53 12.84 -32.54 5.14
C LEU A 53 13.58 -31.73 4.08
N ASN A 54 12.91 -31.38 2.98
CA ASN A 54 13.48 -30.45 2.01
C ASN A 54 13.25 -29.02 2.52
N ILE A 55 14.34 -28.30 2.81
CA ILE A 55 14.29 -26.93 3.31
C ILE A 55 14.95 -25.98 2.31
N THR A 56 14.24 -24.91 1.99
CA THR A 56 14.79 -23.76 1.26
C THR A 56 14.54 -22.47 2.03
N PHE A 57 15.47 -21.54 1.96
CA PHE A 57 15.40 -20.23 2.62
C PHE A 57 15.03 -19.19 1.58
N GLN A 58 13.87 -18.57 1.75
CA GLN A 58 13.40 -17.48 0.88
C GLN A 58 13.83 -16.13 1.42
N TYR A 59 13.88 -15.96 2.74
CA TYR A 59 14.33 -14.73 3.36
C TYR A 59 15.13 -15.03 4.62
N ILE A 60 16.26 -14.35 4.78
CA ILE A 60 16.97 -14.25 6.06
C ILE A 60 17.40 -12.79 6.22
N GLY A 61 16.88 -12.14 7.26
CA GLY A 61 17.18 -10.76 7.57
C GLY A 61 17.22 -10.50 9.06
N LEU A 62 17.62 -9.29 9.45
CA LEU A 62 17.66 -8.89 10.85
C LEU A 62 16.23 -8.81 11.42
N ASP A 63 15.95 -9.54 12.51
CA ASP A 63 14.78 -9.26 13.35
C ASP A 63 15.15 -8.08 14.26
N GLU A 64 14.80 -6.89 13.80
CA GLU A 64 15.22 -5.64 14.42
C GLU A 64 14.67 -5.52 15.85
N PRO A 65 15.48 -5.06 16.81
CA PRO A 65 14.97 -4.76 18.15
C PRO A 65 13.88 -3.69 18.11
N ASP A 66 12.99 -3.70 19.10
CA ASP A 66 11.94 -2.68 19.19
C ASP A 66 12.55 -1.28 19.34
N LYS A 67 11.97 -0.30 18.63
CA LYS A 67 12.44 1.10 18.60
C LYS A 67 12.77 1.68 19.97
N PRO A 68 11.94 1.54 21.03
CA PRO A 68 12.29 2.02 22.36
C PRO A 68 13.58 1.41 22.95
N ILE A 69 13.87 0.15 22.62
CA ILE A 69 15.08 -0.55 23.09
C ILE A 69 16.32 0.03 22.39
N ILE A 70 16.22 0.29 21.07
CA ILE A 70 17.29 0.95 20.31
C ILE A 70 17.56 2.35 20.85
N LEU A 71 16.52 3.17 21.03
CA LEU A 71 16.66 4.53 21.55
C LEU A 71 17.24 4.56 22.97
N SER A 72 16.80 3.63 23.83
CA SER A 72 17.37 3.44 25.16
C SER A 72 18.87 3.07 25.10
N TRP A 73 19.25 2.13 24.24
CA TRP A 73 20.65 1.75 24.05
C TRP A 73 21.49 2.92 23.49
N LEU A 74 20.98 3.71 22.54
CA LEU A 74 21.67 4.89 22.01
C LEU A 74 21.93 5.96 23.08
N SER A 75 21.05 6.08 24.08
CA SER A 75 21.26 7.00 25.21
C SER A 75 22.41 6.57 26.14
N ASN A 76 22.73 5.28 26.17
CA ASN A 76 23.86 4.72 26.92
C ASN A 76 24.49 3.54 26.16
N PRO A 77 25.33 3.79 25.13
CA PRO A 77 25.88 2.72 24.28
C PRO A 77 26.79 1.73 25.00
N LYS A 78 27.26 2.08 26.21
CA LYS A 78 28.04 1.19 27.09
C LYS A 78 27.19 0.12 27.78
N SER A 79 25.86 0.25 27.74
CA SER A 79 24.93 -0.76 28.23
C SER A 79 24.97 -2.03 27.36
N LYS A 80 24.40 -3.11 27.88
CA LYS A 80 24.32 -4.37 27.12
C LYS A 80 23.51 -4.13 25.84
N PRO A 81 24.03 -4.50 24.64
CA PRO A 81 23.28 -4.35 23.41
C PRO A 81 22.01 -5.21 23.43
N PRO A 82 20.97 -4.82 22.69
CA PRO A 82 19.77 -5.64 22.54
C PRO A 82 20.10 -7.02 21.94
N PRO A 83 19.25 -8.04 22.19
CA PRO A 83 19.41 -9.36 21.58
C PRO A 83 19.50 -9.24 20.06
N ARG A 84 20.50 -9.90 19.48
CA ARG A 84 20.68 -9.96 18.02
C ARG A 84 19.96 -11.19 17.49
N ARG A 85 18.95 -10.97 16.66
CA ARG A 85 18.03 -12.00 16.15
C ARG A 85 17.92 -11.92 14.64
N ALA A 86 17.67 -13.07 14.02
CA ALA A 86 17.35 -13.16 12.60
C ALA A 86 15.89 -13.58 12.43
N PHE A 87 15.17 -12.91 11.52
CA PHE A 87 13.90 -13.36 11.00
C PHE A 87 14.13 -14.14 9.71
N VAL A 88 13.55 -15.32 9.63
CA VAL A 88 13.73 -16.28 8.54
C VAL A 88 12.36 -16.66 8.00
N ILE A 89 12.20 -16.56 6.68
CA ILE A 89 11.11 -17.23 5.96
C ILE A 89 11.72 -18.41 5.22
N ALA A 90 11.32 -19.61 5.59
CA ALA A 90 11.80 -20.85 5.00
C ALA A 90 10.62 -21.70 4.52
N ARG A 91 10.82 -22.45 3.44
CA ARG A 91 9.87 -23.45 2.96
C ARG A 91 10.32 -24.83 3.40
N LEU A 92 9.49 -25.50 4.19
CA LEU A 92 9.69 -26.86 4.67
C LEU A 92 8.53 -27.73 4.17
N ASP A 93 8.83 -28.77 3.40
CA ASP A 93 7.81 -29.68 2.84
C ASP A 93 6.61 -28.94 2.24
N LYS A 94 6.93 -27.91 1.45
CA LYS A 94 5.99 -27.05 0.73
C LYS A 94 5.18 -26.06 1.59
N GLN A 95 5.45 -25.96 2.88
CA GLN A 95 4.82 -25.00 3.78
C GLN A 95 5.78 -23.85 4.11
N SER A 96 5.26 -22.63 4.17
CA SER A 96 6.04 -21.46 4.58
C SER A 96 6.09 -21.36 6.09
N HIS A 97 7.28 -21.19 6.65
CA HIS A 97 7.53 -21.04 8.08
C HIS A 97 8.18 -19.69 8.37
N GLU A 98 7.70 -19.03 9.41
CA GLU A 98 8.25 -17.83 10.01
C GLU A 98 9.05 -18.20 11.26
N ILE A 99 10.37 -18.13 11.14
CA ILE A 99 11.31 -18.58 12.17
C ILE A 99 12.08 -17.37 12.71
N ILE A 100 12.14 -17.23 14.04
CA ILE A 100 13.00 -16.25 14.71
C ILE A 100 14.13 -17.00 15.40
N VAL A 101 15.36 -16.67 15.02
CA VAL A 101 16.58 -17.27 15.56
C VAL A 101 17.31 -16.24 16.44
N ASP A 102 17.53 -16.58 17.71
CA ASP A 102 18.35 -15.76 18.60
C ASP A 102 19.82 -16.18 18.48
N LEU A 103 20.65 -15.29 17.92
CA LEU A 103 22.05 -15.59 17.56
C LEU A 103 22.95 -15.63 18.79
N SER A 104 22.57 -14.92 19.85
CA SER A 104 23.33 -14.88 21.10
C SER A 104 23.18 -16.18 21.89
N THR A 105 21.96 -16.70 21.96
CA THR A 105 21.63 -17.96 22.65
C THR A 105 21.68 -19.19 21.76
N ARG A 106 21.77 -19.00 20.43
CA ARG A 106 21.85 -20.04 19.39
C ARG A 106 20.66 -20.98 19.38
N VAL A 107 19.45 -20.44 19.56
CA VAL A 107 18.20 -21.21 19.58
C VAL A 107 17.13 -20.56 18.70
N ILE A 108 16.22 -21.38 18.20
CA ILE A 108 14.97 -20.91 17.60
C ILE A 108 14.05 -20.48 18.74
N VAL A 109 13.63 -19.22 18.76
CA VAL A 109 12.75 -18.65 19.80
C VAL A 109 11.29 -18.59 19.36
N SER A 110 11.03 -18.65 18.06
CA SER A 110 9.69 -18.76 17.48
C SER A 110 9.78 -19.52 16.16
N ASP A 111 8.79 -20.37 15.90
CA ASP A 111 8.59 -21.06 14.63
C ASP A 111 7.08 -21.17 14.41
N LYS A 112 6.58 -20.56 13.33
CA LYS A 112 5.16 -20.53 13.02
C LYS A 112 4.96 -20.91 11.56
N VAL A 113 3.99 -21.79 11.32
CA VAL A 113 3.54 -22.08 9.96
C VAL A 113 2.62 -20.95 9.50
N TYR A 114 2.92 -20.39 8.32
CA TYR A 114 2.08 -19.41 7.67
C TYR A 114 0.92 -20.10 6.93
N HIS A 115 -0.31 -19.64 7.19
CA HIS A 115 -1.54 -20.21 6.62
C HIS A 115 -2.37 -19.17 5.83
N GLY A 116 -1.84 -17.96 5.65
CA GLY A 116 -2.53 -16.89 4.90
C GLY A 116 -2.36 -17.02 3.39
N HIS A 117 -2.72 -15.96 2.67
CA HIS A 117 -2.61 -15.88 1.22
C HIS A 117 -1.22 -15.44 0.75
N GLY A 118 -0.87 -15.83 -0.47
CA GLY A 118 0.41 -15.48 -1.08
C GLY A 118 1.59 -16.34 -0.65
N TYR A 119 2.72 -16.13 -1.33
CA TYR A 119 3.95 -16.89 -1.22
C TYR A 119 5.15 -15.96 -0.96
N PRO A 120 6.23 -16.52 -0.40
CA PRO A 120 7.44 -15.76 -0.13
C PRO A 120 8.19 -15.43 -1.43
N LEU A 121 9.13 -14.49 -1.31
CA LEU A 121 10.00 -14.07 -2.41
C LEU A 121 10.67 -15.25 -3.12
N LEU A 122 10.88 -15.10 -4.42
CA LEU A 122 11.53 -16.07 -5.27
C LEU A 122 13.05 -16.07 -5.02
N THR A 123 13.61 -17.25 -4.83
CA THR A 123 15.06 -17.45 -4.80
C THR A 123 15.61 -17.43 -6.22
N LEU A 124 16.88 -17.05 -6.38
CA LEU A 124 17.55 -17.15 -7.67
C LEU A 124 17.65 -18.62 -8.15
N ASP A 125 17.92 -19.54 -7.23
CA ASP A 125 18.14 -20.95 -7.55
C ASP A 125 16.89 -21.62 -8.15
N GLU A 126 15.69 -21.33 -7.63
CA GLU A 126 14.46 -21.90 -8.17
C GLU A 126 14.04 -21.26 -9.51
N GLN A 127 14.38 -19.98 -9.72
CA GLN A 127 14.17 -19.34 -11.02
C GLN A 127 15.08 -19.96 -12.09
N LEU A 128 16.37 -20.16 -11.76
CA LEU A 128 17.32 -20.84 -12.65
C LEU A 128 16.87 -22.27 -12.98
N ALA A 129 16.42 -23.02 -11.98
CA ALA A 129 15.89 -24.37 -12.19
C ALA A 129 14.63 -24.36 -13.08
N ALA A 130 13.73 -23.39 -12.91
CA ALA A 130 12.51 -23.29 -13.70
C ALA A 130 12.79 -22.99 -15.18
N VAL A 131 13.73 -22.09 -15.50
CA VAL A 131 14.04 -21.72 -16.89
C VAL A 131 14.78 -22.79 -17.68
N GLU A 132 15.31 -23.82 -17.02
CA GLU A 132 15.91 -24.98 -17.68
C GLU A 132 14.86 -26.00 -18.18
N LEU A 133 13.68 -26.05 -17.54
CA LEU A 133 12.64 -27.03 -17.87
C LEU A 133 12.22 -27.04 -19.35
N PRO A 134 12.01 -25.89 -20.03
CA PRO A 134 11.59 -25.89 -21.43
C PRO A 134 12.58 -26.60 -22.36
N GLN A 135 13.88 -26.57 -22.07
CA GLN A 135 14.94 -27.16 -22.91
C GLN A 135 14.80 -28.67 -23.10
N THR A 136 14.09 -29.35 -22.21
CA THR A 136 13.86 -30.80 -22.25
C THR A 136 12.38 -31.16 -22.41
N TYR A 137 11.50 -30.18 -22.57
CA TYR A 137 10.06 -30.38 -22.64
C TYR A 137 9.61 -30.54 -24.10
N GLU A 138 9.30 -31.77 -24.50
CA GLU A 138 9.01 -32.13 -25.91
C GLU A 138 8.00 -31.20 -26.61
N PRO A 139 6.84 -30.82 -26.02
CA PRO A 139 5.92 -29.89 -26.68
C PRO A 139 6.55 -28.52 -27.00
N PHE A 140 7.44 -28.02 -26.14
CA PHE A 140 8.16 -26.77 -26.37
C PHE A 140 9.19 -26.92 -27.50
N ILE A 141 9.95 -28.01 -27.49
CA ILE A 141 10.95 -28.31 -28.52
C ILE A 141 10.28 -28.37 -29.91
N GLU A 142 9.10 -29.00 -30.01
CA GLU A 142 8.30 -29.04 -31.23
C GLU A 142 7.86 -27.64 -31.68
N SER A 143 7.41 -26.80 -30.76
CA SER A 143 7.00 -25.42 -31.04
C SER A 143 8.13 -24.50 -31.49
N ILE A 144 9.33 -24.66 -30.95
CA ILE A 144 10.55 -23.96 -31.40
C ILE A 144 10.94 -24.43 -32.81
N LYS A 145 10.91 -25.74 -33.05
CA LYS A 145 11.17 -26.31 -34.38
C LYS A 145 10.16 -25.85 -35.42
N LYS A 146 8.87 -25.76 -35.06
CA LYS A 146 7.79 -25.23 -35.92
C LYS A 146 8.02 -23.78 -36.34
N ARG A 147 8.68 -22.99 -35.49
CA ARG A 147 9.09 -21.60 -35.78
C ARG A 147 10.40 -21.50 -36.57
N GLY A 148 11.06 -22.62 -36.84
CA GLY A 148 12.36 -22.65 -37.54
C GLY A 148 13.51 -22.07 -36.73
N LEU A 149 13.38 -22.04 -35.39
CA LEU A 149 14.38 -21.49 -34.49
C LEU A 149 15.33 -22.59 -33.98
N ASN A 150 16.58 -22.23 -33.69
CA ASN A 150 17.53 -23.13 -33.05
C ASN A 150 17.29 -23.16 -31.52
N LEU A 151 16.96 -24.33 -30.98
CA LEU A 151 16.69 -24.50 -29.54
C LEU A 151 17.83 -24.03 -28.65
N SER A 152 19.10 -24.23 -29.06
CA SER A 152 20.26 -23.82 -28.26
C SER A 152 20.41 -22.30 -28.11
N GLU A 153 19.72 -21.52 -28.94
CA GLU A 153 19.70 -20.05 -28.92
C GLU A 153 18.41 -19.52 -28.30
N VAL A 154 17.60 -20.37 -27.67
CA VAL A 154 16.39 -19.98 -26.94
C VAL A 154 16.70 -19.94 -25.46
N VAL A 155 16.47 -18.78 -24.84
CA VAL A 155 16.63 -18.56 -23.39
C VAL A 155 15.29 -18.14 -22.82
N CYS A 156 14.93 -18.62 -21.63
CA CYS A 156 13.68 -18.27 -20.98
C CYS A 156 13.92 -17.46 -19.70
N SER A 157 12.92 -16.67 -19.31
CA SER A 157 12.86 -15.94 -18.04
C SER A 157 11.57 -16.27 -17.31
N THR A 158 11.60 -16.12 -15.99
CA THR A 158 10.47 -16.32 -15.09
C THR A 158 9.69 -15.03 -14.88
N PHE A 159 8.36 -15.18 -14.77
CA PHE A 159 7.44 -14.08 -14.54
C PHE A 159 6.42 -14.49 -13.47
N THR A 160 6.26 -13.65 -12.45
CA THR A 160 5.20 -13.82 -11.45
C THR A 160 3.84 -13.63 -12.07
N ILE A 161 2.84 -14.35 -11.57
CA ILE A 161 1.51 -14.40 -12.18
C ILE A 161 0.44 -13.65 -11.38
N GLY A 162 0.77 -13.13 -10.20
CA GLY A 162 -0.21 -12.49 -9.32
C GLY A 162 -1.39 -13.41 -8.93
N TRP A 163 -2.55 -12.80 -8.75
CA TRP A 163 -3.80 -13.48 -8.40
C TRP A 163 -4.94 -12.81 -9.17
N PHE A 164 -5.87 -13.61 -9.71
CA PHE A 164 -6.96 -13.15 -10.59
C PHE A 164 -8.31 -13.77 -10.22
N GLY A 165 -8.55 -13.97 -8.92
CA GLY A 165 -9.83 -14.46 -8.40
C GLY A 165 -9.91 -15.96 -8.14
N GLU A 166 -8.84 -16.72 -8.38
CA GLU A 166 -8.83 -18.15 -8.14
C GLU A 166 -8.99 -18.50 -6.64
N LEU A 167 -9.78 -19.54 -6.35
CA LEU A 167 -10.09 -19.98 -4.97
C LEU A 167 -8.92 -20.70 -4.28
N LYS A 168 -8.05 -21.34 -5.06
CA LYS A 168 -6.86 -22.04 -4.57
C LYS A 168 -5.69 -21.68 -5.47
N SER A 169 -4.67 -21.07 -4.91
CA SER A 169 -3.42 -20.82 -5.60
C SER A 169 -2.43 -21.96 -5.35
N LYS A 170 -1.70 -22.33 -6.40
CA LYS A 170 -0.43 -23.05 -6.28
C LYS A 170 0.69 -22.06 -6.49
N ARG A 171 1.89 -22.35 -5.97
CA ARG A 171 3.08 -21.52 -6.17
C ARG A 171 3.64 -21.75 -7.58
N VAL A 172 3.27 -20.89 -8.52
CA VAL A 172 3.57 -21.07 -9.95
C VAL A 172 4.16 -19.82 -10.58
N LEU A 173 4.95 -20.01 -11.63
CA LEU A 173 5.45 -18.93 -12.50
C LEU A 173 5.05 -19.18 -13.94
N LYS A 174 4.89 -18.11 -14.72
CA LYS A 174 4.86 -18.20 -16.18
C LYS A 174 6.28 -18.02 -16.73
N LEU A 175 6.61 -18.76 -17.78
CA LEU A 175 7.86 -18.58 -18.52
C LEU A 175 7.58 -17.94 -19.87
N LEU A 176 8.39 -16.94 -20.21
CA LEU A 176 8.50 -16.37 -21.56
C LEU A 176 9.91 -16.61 -22.07
N CYS A 177 10.02 -16.95 -23.35
CA CYS A 177 11.29 -17.29 -23.97
C CYS A 177 11.66 -16.30 -25.07
N PHE A 178 12.95 -16.19 -25.32
CA PHE A 178 13.60 -15.18 -26.15
C PHE A 178 14.64 -15.86 -27.03
N TYR A 179 14.95 -15.26 -28.18
CA TYR A 179 15.89 -15.81 -29.15
C TYR A 179 17.16 -14.95 -29.27
N ILE A 180 18.30 -15.50 -28.87
CA ILE A 180 19.55 -14.74 -28.68
C ILE A 180 20.53 -14.82 -29.86
N ASP A 181 20.18 -15.51 -30.96
CA ASP A 181 21.06 -15.61 -32.13
C ASP A 181 21.40 -14.22 -32.72
N GLY A 182 22.65 -13.82 -32.58
CA GLY A 182 23.17 -12.53 -33.06
C GLY A 182 23.14 -11.37 -32.07
N THR A 183 22.58 -11.50 -30.86
CA THR A 183 22.58 -10.44 -29.83
C THR A 183 22.37 -10.97 -28.42
N VAL A 184 22.94 -10.31 -27.40
CA VAL A 184 22.64 -10.62 -25.99
C VAL A 184 21.42 -9.86 -25.45
N ASN A 185 20.84 -8.96 -26.25
CA ASN A 185 19.62 -8.24 -25.87
C ASN A 185 18.40 -9.16 -26.07
N LEU A 186 18.22 -10.08 -25.12
CA LEU A 186 17.17 -11.09 -25.19
C LEU A 186 15.76 -10.47 -25.15
N TYR A 187 15.54 -9.46 -24.32
CA TYR A 187 14.22 -8.80 -24.15
C TYR A 187 13.72 -8.09 -25.42
N ALA A 188 14.62 -7.79 -26.37
CA ALA A 188 14.25 -7.27 -27.68
C ALA A 188 13.81 -8.35 -28.68
N ARG A 189 13.90 -9.64 -28.33
CA ARG A 189 13.73 -10.77 -29.26
C ARG A 189 12.83 -11.86 -28.70
N THR A 190 11.64 -11.45 -28.27
CA THR A 190 10.62 -12.30 -27.67
C THR A 190 10.10 -13.37 -28.65
N VAL A 191 9.98 -14.61 -28.16
CA VAL A 191 9.27 -15.70 -28.83
C VAL A 191 7.81 -15.66 -28.36
N GLU A 192 7.00 -14.82 -28.99
CA GLU A 192 5.62 -14.58 -28.59
C GLU A 192 4.71 -15.80 -28.83
N GLY A 193 3.63 -15.88 -28.05
CA GLY A 193 2.53 -16.82 -28.26
C GLY A 193 2.72 -18.19 -27.63
N ILE A 194 3.82 -18.42 -26.90
CA ILE A 194 4.04 -19.61 -26.09
C ILE A 194 3.96 -19.22 -24.62
N THR A 195 3.06 -19.85 -23.88
CA THR A 195 2.94 -19.72 -22.43
C THR A 195 3.23 -21.08 -21.78
N LEU A 196 4.18 -21.10 -20.85
CA LEU A 196 4.43 -22.25 -19.98
C LEU A 196 4.15 -21.85 -18.54
N VAL A 197 3.48 -22.70 -17.78
CA VAL A 197 3.30 -22.51 -16.33
C VAL A 197 4.10 -23.58 -15.60
N VAL A 198 4.96 -23.16 -14.67
CA VAL A 198 5.81 -24.02 -13.85
C VAL A 198 5.32 -24.00 -12.42
N ASP A 199 5.08 -25.17 -11.84
CA ASP A 199 4.86 -25.35 -10.41
C ASP A 199 6.22 -25.46 -9.71
N LEU A 200 6.53 -24.50 -8.85
CA LEU A 200 7.84 -24.40 -8.20
C LEU A 200 8.05 -25.45 -7.10
N ASP A 201 6.97 -25.98 -6.54
CA ASP A 201 7.03 -26.97 -5.46
C ASP A 201 7.30 -28.36 -5.99
N GLU A 202 6.82 -28.61 -7.21
CA GLU A 202 7.05 -29.83 -7.96
C GLU A 202 8.23 -29.70 -8.94
N MET A 203 8.69 -28.47 -9.17
CA MET A 203 9.67 -28.08 -10.19
C MET A 203 9.36 -28.71 -11.56
N LYS A 204 8.14 -28.48 -12.06
CA LYS A 204 7.66 -29.06 -13.33
C LYS A 204 6.75 -28.13 -14.10
N ILE A 205 6.77 -28.24 -15.42
CA ILE A 205 5.78 -27.61 -16.29
C ILE A 205 4.43 -28.30 -16.06
N VAL A 206 3.43 -27.52 -15.64
CA VAL A 206 2.05 -27.99 -15.36
C VAL A 206 1.04 -27.54 -16.39
N GLU A 207 1.36 -26.50 -17.16
CA GLU A 207 0.54 -26.01 -18.26
C GLU A 207 1.45 -25.60 -19.42
N TYR A 208 0.98 -25.84 -20.64
CA TYR A 208 1.66 -25.48 -21.87
C TYR A 208 0.64 -25.07 -22.91
N ASN A 209 0.84 -23.89 -23.51
CA ASN A 209 -0.04 -23.38 -24.55
C ASN A 209 0.77 -22.67 -25.64
N ASP A 210 0.68 -23.15 -26.88
CA ASP A 210 1.25 -22.51 -28.07
C ASP A 210 0.08 -21.96 -28.92
N ARG A 211 -0.26 -20.69 -28.71
CA ARG A 211 -1.48 -20.06 -29.23
C ARG A 211 -1.30 -19.44 -30.61
N LEU A 212 -0.17 -18.77 -30.83
CA LEU A 212 0.08 -17.97 -32.03
C LEU A 212 1.56 -17.97 -32.42
N ILE A 213 1.80 -17.76 -33.71
CA ILE A 213 3.14 -17.64 -34.28
C ILE A 213 3.24 -16.27 -34.93
N VAL A 214 4.17 -15.46 -34.43
CA VAL A 214 4.56 -14.17 -35.01
C VAL A 214 6.06 -14.20 -35.35
N PRO A 215 6.53 -13.33 -36.26
CA PRO A 215 7.95 -13.19 -36.48
C PRO A 215 8.68 -12.78 -35.19
N VAL A 216 9.78 -13.46 -34.90
CA VAL A 216 10.72 -13.00 -33.86
C VAL A 216 11.42 -11.74 -34.38
N PRO A 217 11.50 -10.66 -33.59
CA PRO A 217 12.25 -9.45 -33.96
C PRO A 217 13.67 -9.73 -34.44
N LYS A 218 14.20 -8.87 -35.31
CA LYS A 218 15.57 -8.96 -35.81
C LYS A 218 16.58 -8.59 -34.71
N ALA A 219 17.77 -9.19 -34.75
CA ALA A 219 18.86 -8.85 -33.82
C ALA A 219 19.58 -7.54 -34.19
N GLU A 220 19.48 -7.11 -35.44
CA GLU A 220 20.15 -5.90 -35.92
C GLU A 220 19.69 -4.66 -35.14
N GLY A 221 20.65 -3.83 -34.71
CA GLY A 221 20.36 -2.60 -33.95
C GLY A 221 20.06 -2.79 -32.46
N THR A 222 20.08 -4.03 -31.94
CA THR A 222 19.71 -4.31 -30.52
C THR A 222 20.90 -4.41 -29.55
N GLU A 223 22.12 -4.61 -30.06
CA GLU A 223 23.32 -4.84 -29.24
C GLU A 223 23.81 -3.56 -28.57
N TYR A 224 23.99 -3.61 -27.24
CA TYR A 224 24.35 -2.46 -26.41
C TYR A 224 25.81 -2.46 -25.97
N ARG A 225 26.55 -3.57 -26.12
CA ARG A 225 27.95 -3.64 -25.72
C ARG A 225 28.82 -2.95 -26.76
N GLU A 226 29.53 -1.90 -26.35
CA GLU A 226 30.46 -1.16 -27.20
C GLU A 226 31.42 -2.09 -27.97
N SER A 227 31.96 -3.13 -27.30
CA SER A 227 32.86 -4.13 -27.90
C SER A 227 32.29 -4.92 -29.09
N LYS A 228 30.97 -4.88 -29.30
CA LYS A 228 30.24 -5.57 -30.37
C LYS A 228 29.60 -4.61 -31.37
N GLN A 229 29.55 -3.32 -31.05
CA GLN A 229 29.04 -2.29 -31.93
C GLN A 229 30.06 -1.90 -33.01
N LYS A 230 29.58 -1.28 -34.08
CA LYS A 230 30.39 -0.81 -35.21
C LYS A 230 30.32 0.71 -35.31
N PRO A 231 31.38 1.37 -35.83
CA PRO A 231 31.36 2.81 -36.08
C PRO A 231 30.20 3.25 -37.00
N PRO A 232 29.78 4.53 -36.93
CA PRO A 232 30.40 5.61 -36.15
C PRO A 232 29.99 5.63 -34.67
N PHE A 233 30.93 5.97 -33.79
CA PHE A 233 30.67 6.28 -32.38
C PHE A 233 30.68 7.80 -32.17
N GLY A 234 29.74 8.34 -31.41
CA GLY A 234 29.81 9.74 -31.02
C GLY A 234 28.52 10.32 -30.42
N PRO A 235 28.60 11.57 -29.95
CA PRO A 235 29.78 12.44 -29.94
C PRO A 235 30.85 12.00 -28.91
N ARG A 236 32.13 12.28 -29.18
CA ARG A 236 33.21 12.00 -28.21
C ARG A 236 33.07 12.91 -26.99
N LEU A 237 33.01 12.30 -25.80
CA LEU A 237 33.04 13.01 -24.53
C LEU A 237 34.49 13.22 -24.08
N ASN A 238 34.82 14.44 -23.62
CA ASN A 238 36.12 14.72 -23.01
C ASN A 238 36.13 14.18 -21.58
N GLY A 239 37.19 13.46 -21.21
CA GLY A 239 37.37 12.99 -19.84
C GLY A 239 37.54 14.16 -18.86
N ALA A 240 37.04 13.99 -17.65
CA ALA A 240 37.26 14.89 -16.51
C ALA A 240 37.68 14.06 -15.30
N ALA A 241 38.55 14.61 -14.45
CA ALA A 241 39.00 13.98 -13.21
C ALA A 241 38.65 14.88 -12.01
N LEU A 242 38.01 14.30 -11.00
CA LEU A 242 37.78 14.93 -9.70
C LEU A 242 38.82 14.40 -8.72
N VAL A 243 39.53 15.30 -8.03
CA VAL A 243 40.57 14.95 -7.05
C VAL A 243 40.23 15.63 -5.72
N GLN A 244 40.20 14.85 -4.64
CA GLN A 244 40.07 15.36 -3.27
C GLN A 244 41.43 15.20 -2.57
N PRO A 245 42.24 16.27 -2.44
CA PRO A 245 43.62 16.16 -1.95
C PRO A 245 43.71 15.64 -0.52
N ASP A 246 42.69 15.92 0.30
CA ASP A 246 42.62 15.52 1.72
C ASP A 246 41.81 14.24 1.93
N GLY A 247 41.44 13.55 0.85
CA GLY A 247 40.51 12.41 0.88
C GLY A 247 39.03 12.82 1.00
N PRO A 248 38.13 11.85 1.18
CA PRO A 248 36.69 12.12 1.30
C PRO A 248 36.37 12.87 2.60
N GLY A 249 35.41 13.81 2.55
CA GLY A 249 34.93 14.57 3.71
C GLY A 249 34.04 13.80 4.68
N PHE A 250 33.81 12.51 4.43
CA PHE A 250 33.03 11.60 5.28
C PHE A 250 33.91 10.52 5.91
N LYS A 251 33.44 9.99 7.04
CA LYS A 251 34.02 8.85 7.74
C LYS A 251 32.99 7.74 7.86
N ILE A 252 33.44 6.51 7.70
CA ILE A 252 32.63 5.30 7.88
C ILE A 252 33.24 4.49 9.03
N ASP A 253 32.47 4.29 10.10
CA ASP A 253 32.83 3.46 11.25
C ASP A 253 31.85 2.30 11.35
N GLY A 254 32.30 1.10 10.94
CA GLY A 254 31.40 -0.01 10.63
C GLY A 254 30.43 0.39 9.53
N HIS A 255 29.14 0.53 9.89
CA HIS A 255 28.07 1.00 9.01
C HIS A 255 27.56 2.41 9.36
N THR A 256 28.22 3.09 10.31
CA THR A 256 27.87 4.46 10.70
C THR A 256 28.62 5.46 9.83
N VAL A 257 27.88 6.27 9.09
CA VAL A 257 28.41 7.33 8.23
C VAL A 257 28.33 8.66 8.97
N SER A 258 29.45 9.38 9.02
CA SER A 258 29.53 10.74 9.57
C SER A 258 30.08 11.67 8.49
N TRP A 259 29.34 12.71 8.15
CA TRP A 259 29.70 13.65 7.10
C TRP A 259 29.20 15.04 7.40
N VAL A 260 30.10 16.03 7.42
CA VAL A 260 29.79 17.43 7.76
C VAL A 260 29.00 17.50 9.08
N ASN A 261 27.70 17.78 9.03
CA ASN A 261 26.80 17.85 10.18
C ASN A 261 25.86 16.64 10.28
N TRP A 262 25.91 15.69 9.36
CA TRP A 262 25.10 14.48 9.38
C TRP A 262 25.79 13.30 10.04
N LYS A 263 24.98 12.48 10.70
CA LYS A 263 25.32 11.14 11.13
C LYS A 263 24.14 10.21 10.89
N PHE A 264 24.38 9.06 10.27
CA PHE A 264 23.37 8.02 10.02
C PHE A 264 24.01 6.64 9.97
N HIS A 265 23.18 5.59 10.01
CA HIS A 265 23.57 4.20 9.86
C HIS A 265 23.05 3.67 8.51
N LEU A 266 23.89 2.94 7.78
CA LEU A 266 23.55 2.31 6.51
C LEU A 266 23.42 0.79 6.70
N GLY A 267 22.19 0.29 6.64
CA GLY A 267 21.90 -1.14 6.59
C GLY A 267 21.62 -1.64 5.17
N PHE A 268 21.65 -2.95 5.04
CA PHE A 268 21.22 -3.72 3.87
C PHE A 268 20.23 -4.81 4.29
N ASP A 269 19.19 -4.99 3.49
CA ASP A 269 18.22 -6.08 3.60
C ASP A 269 17.97 -6.71 2.23
N VAL A 270 17.80 -8.03 2.18
CA VAL A 270 17.64 -8.78 0.92
C VAL A 270 16.36 -8.40 0.18
N ARG A 271 15.31 -7.98 0.89
CA ARG A 271 14.06 -7.52 0.30
C ARG A 271 14.10 -6.04 -0.05
N ALA A 272 14.55 -5.18 0.86
CA ALA A 272 14.49 -3.72 0.68
C ALA A 272 15.68 -3.10 -0.08
N GLY A 273 16.86 -3.72 -0.06
CA GLY A 273 18.12 -3.08 -0.46
C GLY A 273 18.63 -2.13 0.62
N PRO A 274 18.92 -0.84 0.32
CA PRO A 274 19.50 0.09 1.29
C PRO A 274 18.48 0.51 2.36
N ILE A 275 18.92 0.53 3.62
CA ILE A 275 18.15 1.06 4.74
C ILE A 275 18.96 2.17 5.41
N ILE A 276 18.47 3.40 5.36
CA ILE A 276 19.03 4.52 6.12
C ILE A 276 18.37 4.55 7.50
N SER A 277 19.17 4.48 8.57
CA SER A 277 18.67 4.53 9.94
C SER A 277 19.32 5.64 10.76
N LEU A 278 18.62 6.12 11.78
CA LEU A 278 19.13 7.06 12.80
C LEU A 278 19.73 8.35 12.23
N ALA A 279 19.22 8.83 11.08
CA ALA A 279 19.74 10.03 10.44
C ALA A 279 19.46 11.26 11.31
N SER A 280 20.54 11.87 11.76
CA SER A 280 20.55 12.99 12.69
C SER A 280 21.48 14.08 12.17
N ILE A 281 21.06 15.33 12.33
CA ILE A 281 21.83 16.51 11.95
C ILE A 281 22.33 17.25 13.20
N TYR A 282 23.59 17.68 13.18
CA TYR A 282 24.21 18.48 14.22
C TYR A 282 23.81 19.94 14.04
N ASP A 283 23.04 20.44 15.00
CA ASP A 283 22.62 21.83 15.07
C ASP A 283 23.70 22.63 15.82
N LEU A 284 24.46 23.44 15.08
CA LEU A 284 25.58 24.21 15.62
C LEU A 284 25.11 25.26 16.64
N GLU A 285 23.91 25.83 16.51
CA GLU A 285 23.41 26.80 17.50
C GLU A 285 22.98 26.11 18.80
N LYS A 286 22.44 24.90 18.69
CA LYS A 286 22.01 24.10 19.84
C LYS A 286 23.09 23.19 20.41
N GLN A 287 24.23 23.06 19.73
CA GLN A 287 25.37 22.21 20.10
C GLN A 287 24.95 20.75 20.36
N LYS A 288 24.00 20.22 19.58
CA LYS A 288 23.50 18.85 19.72
C LYS A 288 23.09 18.25 18.37
N TYR A 289 23.16 16.92 18.28
CA TYR A 289 22.47 16.19 17.22
C TYR A 289 20.96 16.20 17.46
N ARG A 290 20.20 16.34 16.38
CA ARG A 290 18.74 16.32 16.36
C ARG A 290 18.30 15.29 15.34
N GLN A 291 17.42 14.40 15.76
CA GLN A 291 16.90 13.34 14.90
C GLN A 291 16.00 13.92 13.81
N VAL A 292 16.03 13.28 12.63
CA VAL A 292 15.20 13.62 11.48
C VAL A 292 14.46 12.39 10.99
N LEU A 293 15.19 11.30 10.71
CA LEU A 293 14.65 10.07 10.15
C LEU A 293 15.19 8.89 10.97
N TYR A 294 14.31 8.17 11.65
CA TYR A 294 14.67 6.95 12.36
C TYR A 294 14.99 5.83 11.38
N ARG A 295 14.19 5.70 10.31
CA ARG A 295 14.35 4.65 9.31
C ARG A 295 13.74 5.04 7.96
N GLY A 296 14.49 4.84 6.87
CA GLY A 296 14.02 5.04 5.50
C GLY A 296 14.52 3.96 4.54
N PHE A 297 13.62 3.44 3.70
CA PHE A 297 13.91 2.44 2.66
C PHE A 297 12.78 2.38 1.62
N ILE A 298 13.01 1.71 0.48
CA ILE A 298 11.95 1.38 -0.47
C ILE A 298 11.21 0.15 0.05
N SER A 299 9.92 0.31 0.34
CA SER A 299 9.07 -0.73 0.91
C SER A 299 8.56 -1.69 -0.15
N GLU A 300 8.18 -1.16 -1.32
CA GLU A 300 7.68 -1.96 -2.43
C GLU A 300 7.79 -1.20 -3.75
N LEU A 301 7.80 -1.95 -4.86
CA LEU A 301 7.59 -1.46 -6.21
C LEU A 301 6.33 -2.10 -6.80
N PHE A 302 5.69 -1.42 -7.75
CA PHE A 302 4.59 -1.99 -8.52
C PHE A 302 4.70 -1.58 -9.99
N VAL A 303 4.78 -2.57 -10.88
CA VAL A 303 5.04 -2.38 -12.32
C VAL A 303 3.95 -3.05 -13.16
N PRO A 304 2.74 -2.46 -13.25
CA PRO A 304 1.64 -3.00 -14.03
C PRO A 304 1.82 -2.74 -15.53
N TYR A 305 1.72 -3.80 -16.34
CA TYR A 305 1.62 -3.71 -17.79
C TYR A 305 0.16 -3.56 -18.26
N MET A 306 -0.03 -2.89 -19.39
CA MET A 306 -1.36 -2.49 -19.90
C MET A 306 -1.84 -3.31 -21.11
N ASP A 307 -1.28 -4.51 -21.30
CA ASP A 307 -1.72 -5.45 -22.34
C ASP A 307 -2.58 -6.57 -21.69
N PRO A 308 -3.90 -6.62 -21.95
CA PRO A 308 -4.82 -7.56 -21.33
C PRO A 308 -4.82 -8.95 -21.99
N THR A 309 -3.96 -9.21 -22.98
CA THR A 309 -3.90 -10.51 -23.66
C THR A 309 -3.26 -11.59 -22.79
N GLU A 310 -3.51 -12.86 -23.11
CA GLU A 310 -3.04 -14.03 -22.34
C GLU A 310 -1.54 -14.03 -22.03
N GLU A 311 -0.71 -13.52 -22.94
CA GLU A 311 0.75 -13.44 -22.76
C GLU A 311 1.20 -12.36 -21.77
N TRP A 312 0.32 -11.39 -21.44
CA TRP A 312 0.70 -10.16 -20.74
C TRP A 312 -0.14 -9.79 -19.52
N TYR A 313 -1.42 -10.18 -19.44
CA TYR A 313 -2.35 -9.67 -18.41
C TYR A 313 -1.85 -9.83 -16.96
N TYR A 314 -1.02 -10.83 -16.73
CA TYR A 314 -0.48 -11.18 -15.42
C TYR A 314 0.79 -10.42 -15.02
N LYS A 315 1.46 -9.73 -15.98
CA LYS A 315 2.71 -9.01 -15.74
C LYS A 315 2.46 -7.73 -14.96
N THR A 316 2.45 -7.85 -13.64
CA THR A 316 2.19 -6.74 -12.71
C THR A 316 3.11 -6.84 -11.49
N PHE A 317 4.41 -6.70 -11.74
CA PHE A 317 5.45 -7.14 -10.80
C PHE A 317 5.49 -6.30 -9.53
N PHE A 318 5.85 -6.98 -8.45
CA PHE A 318 6.18 -6.37 -7.16
C PHE A 318 7.65 -6.64 -6.85
N ASP A 319 8.54 -5.86 -7.45
CA ASP A 319 9.98 -6.17 -7.52
C ASP A 319 10.61 -6.48 -6.14
N SER A 320 10.21 -5.77 -5.07
CA SER A 320 10.75 -6.05 -3.74
C SER A 320 10.13 -7.32 -3.15
N GLY A 321 8.81 -7.42 -3.12
CA GLY A 321 8.08 -8.53 -2.50
C GLY A 321 8.20 -9.87 -3.21
N GLU A 322 8.37 -9.87 -4.53
CA GLU A 322 8.42 -11.06 -5.38
C GLU A 322 9.85 -11.50 -5.68
N PHE A 323 10.79 -10.58 -5.96
CA PHE A 323 12.15 -10.90 -6.41
C PHE A 323 13.26 -10.54 -5.41
N GLY A 324 12.95 -9.68 -4.43
CA GLY A 324 13.92 -9.13 -3.50
C GLY A 324 14.78 -8.05 -4.13
N PHE A 325 14.54 -6.80 -3.76
CA PHE A 325 15.24 -5.65 -4.35
C PHE A 325 16.73 -5.62 -3.96
N GLY A 326 17.07 -6.10 -2.75
CA GLY A 326 18.44 -6.30 -2.30
C GLY A 326 19.10 -7.53 -2.92
N GLN A 327 18.36 -8.63 -3.12
CA GLN A 327 18.82 -9.80 -3.89
C GLN A 327 19.20 -9.40 -5.32
N SER A 328 18.47 -8.45 -5.90
CA SER A 328 18.65 -7.92 -7.25
C SER A 328 19.74 -6.83 -7.34
N ALA A 329 20.43 -6.51 -6.25
CA ALA A 329 21.50 -5.52 -6.26
C ALA A 329 22.72 -6.02 -7.04
N VAL A 330 23.26 -5.16 -7.91
CA VAL A 330 24.40 -5.50 -8.77
C VAL A 330 25.71 -4.88 -8.26
N SER A 331 26.83 -5.50 -8.62
CA SER A 331 28.16 -4.97 -8.32
C SER A 331 28.45 -3.70 -9.12
N LEU A 332 28.52 -2.57 -8.43
CA LEU A 332 28.76 -1.26 -9.05
C LEU A 332 30.15 -1.20 -9.67
N LYS A 333 30.22 -0.72 -10.91
CA LYS A 333 31.45 -0.53 -11.67
C LYS A 333 32.08 0.82 -11.35
N PRO A 334 33.30 0.85 -10.77
CA PRO A 334 33.99 2.09 -10.49
C PRO A 334 34.22 2.92 -11.76
N LEU A 335 34.09 4.25 -11.64
CA LEU A 335 34.23 5.25 -12.72
C LEU A 335 33.11 5.24 -13.77
N ALA A 336 32.22 4.26 -13.77
CA ALA A 336 31.03 4.23 -14.62
C ALA A 336 29.78 4.56 -13.78
N ASP A 337 29.46 3.70 -12.80
CA ASP A 337 28.29 3.89 -11.94
C ASP A 337 28.53 4.90 -10.82
N CYS A 338 29.79 5.01 -10.39
CA CYS A 338 30.20 5.84 -9.26
C CYS A 338 31.49 6.61 -9.58
N PRO A 339 31.62 7.87 -9.11
CA PRO A 339 32.78 8.70 -9.40
C PRO A 339 34.06 8.22 -8.69
N ALA A 340 35.20 8.76 -9.11
CA ALA A 340 36.53 8.36 -8.62
C ALA A 340 36.74 8.52 -7.11
N ASN A 341 35.98 9.41 -6.47
CA ASN A 341 36.05 9.66 -5.03
C ASN A 341 35.09 8.78 -4.20
N ALA A 342 34.45 7.79 -4.83
CA ALA A 342 33.53 6.90 -4.13
C ALA A 342 34.26 5.87 -3.25
N VAL A 343 33.69 5.62 -2.08
CA VAL A 343 34.03 4.50 -1.20
C VAL A 343 32.96 3.44 -1.35
N PHE A 344 33.36 2.19 -1.57
CA PHE A 344 32.45 1.08 -1.79
C PHE A 344 32.25 0.24 -0.54
N LEU A 345 31.03 -0.28 -0.36
CA LEU A 345 30.71 -1.24 0.69
C LEU A 345 30.08 -2.48 0.06
N ASP A 346 30.46 -3.64 0.59
CA ASP A 346 29.90 -4.94 0.19
C ASP A 346 28.59 -5.22 0.95
N ALA A 347 27.74 -6.04 0.38
CA ALA A 347 26.52 -6.54 1.02
C ALA A 347 26.47 -8.08 0.99
N TYR A 348 25.63 -8.66 1.85
CA TYR A 348 25.46 -10.11 1.94
C TYR A 348 23.99 -10.49 2.10
N TYR A 349 23.59 -11.56 1.44
CA TYR A 349 22.29 -12.22 1.62
C TYR A 349 22.48 -13.73 1.68
N ALA A 350 21.40 -14.50 1.84
CA ALA A 350 21.45 -15.96 1.84
C ALA A 350 20.89 -16.55 0.54
N SER A 351 21.59 -17.55 -0.04
CA SER A 351 21.06 -18.41 -1.11
C SER A 351 19.95 -19.33 -0.59
N SER A 352 19.32 -20.08 -1.49
CA SER A 352 18.21 -20.97 -1.14
C SER A 352 18.57 -22.05 -0.10
N ASP A 353 19.85 -22.40 0.04
CA ASP A 353 20.33 -23.37 1.04
C ASP A 353 20.85 -22.71 2.35
N GLY A 354 20.71 -21.39 2.47
CA GLY A 354 21.17 -20.60 3.60
C GLY A 354 22.65 -20.19 3.56
N THR A 355 23.36 -20.44 2.45
CA THR A 355 24.77 -20.03 2.29
C THR A 355 24.86 -18.52 2.10
N PRO A 356 25.78 -17.80 2.80
CA PRO A 356 25.97 -16.38 2.56
C PRO A 356 26.54 -16.11 1.16
N VAL A 357 25.84 -15.29 0.38
CA VAL A 357 26.25 -14.78 -0.93
C VAL A 357 26.75 -13.35 -0.77
N LYS A 358 27.91 -13.05 -1.35
CA LYS A 358 28.53 -11.72 -1.33
C LYS A 358 28.15 -10.93 -2.57
N ILE A 359 27.65 -9.71 -2.39
CA ILE A 359 27.53 -8.70 -3.44
C ILE A 359 28.69 -7.72 -3.25
N SER A 360 29.69 -7.80 -4.13
CA SER A 360 30.85 -6.89 -4.03
C SER A 360 30.47 -5.50 -4.53
N ASN A 361 30.94 -4.43 -3.89
CA ASN A 361 30.62 -3.06 -4.27
C ASN A 361 29.10 -2.80 -4.40
N ALA A 362 28.30 -3.33 -3.47
CA ALA A 362 26.85 -3.17 -3.49
C ALA A 362 26.43 -1.71 -3.32
N PHE A 363 27.17 -0.96 -2.51
CA PHE A 363 26.99 0.48 -2.32
C PHE A 363 28.21 1.25 -2.76
N CYS A 364 27.98 2.48 -3.20
CA CYS A 364 29.03 3.49 -3.26
C CYS A 364 28.58 4.76 -2.55
N ILE A 365 29.51 5.35 -1.80
CA ILE A 365 29.30 6.58 -1.02
C ILE A 365 30.29 7.62 -1.52
N PHE A 366 29.80 8.79 -1.92
CA PHE A 366 30.66 9.83 -2.49
C PHE A 366 30.12 11.24 -2.23
N GLU A 367 31.01 12.23 -2.28
CA GLU A 367 30.62 13.63 -2.28
C GLU A 367 30.41 14.12 -3.71
N ASN A 368 29.26 14.71 -3.97
CA ASN A 368 28.92 15.32 -5.24
C ASN A 368 29.23 16.83 -5.22
N HIS A 369 30.14 17.26 -6.10
CA HIS A 369 30.63 18.63 -6.21
C HIS A 369 30.09 19.37 -7.45
N ALA A 370 28.99 18.89 -8.04
CA ALA A 370 28.48 19.33 -9.34
C ALA A 370 27.93 20.78 -9.34
N GLY A 371 28.82 21.78 -9.30
CA GLY A 371 28.60 23.18 -9.67
C GLY A 371 27.42 23.91 -9.01
N SER A 372 26.82 23.29 -8.00
CA SER A 372 25.57 23.72 -7.41
C SER A 372 25.83 24.82 -6.39
N ILE A 373 24.86 25.72 -6.23
CA ILE A 373 24.98 26.89 -5.36
C ILE A 373 24.14 26.62 -4.12
N MET A 374 24.78 26.58 -2.96
CA MET A 374 24.08 26.39 -1.68
C MET A 374 23.21 27.62 -1.38
N TRP A 375 23.81 28.80 -1.52
CA TRP A 375 23.11 30.09 -1.55
C TRP A 375 24.02 31.19 -2.13
N ARG A 376 23.40 32.28 -2.59
CA ARG A 376 24.12 33.46 -3.10
C ARG A 376 23.34 34.74 -2.92
N HIS A 377 24.04 35.87 -2.88
CA HIS A 377 23.42 37.19 -2.95
C HIS A 377 24.34 38.21 -3.67
N THR A 378 23.75 39.24 -4.26
CA THR A 378 24.47 40.40 -4.80
C THR A 378 23.65 41.64 -4.50
N GLU A 379 24.21 42.52 -3.66
CA GLU A 379 23.60 43.79 -3.26
C GLU A 379 24.28 44.92 -4.03
N THR A 380 23.46 45.79 -4.62
CA THR A 380 23.89 46.94 -5.43
C THR A 380 23.20 48.24 -5.03
N SER A 381 22.30 48.19 -4.05
CA SER A 381 21.47 49.31 -3.60
C SER A 381 22.16 50.16 -2.54
N ILE A 382 23.26 49.66 -1.96
CA ILE A 382 24.08 50.42 -1.02
C ILE A 382 24.94 51.39 -1.84
N PRO A 383 24.73 52.72 -1.73
CA PRO A 383 25.41 53.68 -2.59
C PRO A 383 26.94 53.55 -2.48
N GLY A 384 27.60 53.38 -3.62
CA GLY A 384 29.07 53.26 -3.69
C GLY A 384 29.62 51.86 -3.42
N GLU A 385 28.78 50.87 -3.12
CA GLU A 385 29.22 49.50 -2.81
C GLU A 385 28.56 48.45 -3.72
N VAL A 386 29.34 47.44 -4.11
CA VAL A 386 28.84 46.21 -4.74
C VAL A 386 29.28 45.05 -3.86
N ILE A 387 28.33 44.46 -3.14
CA ILE A 387 28.59 43.35 -2.22
C ILE A 387 28.13 42.06 -2.88
N ARG A 388 29.01 41.05 -2.95
CA ARG A 388 28.72 39.76 -3.57
C ARG A 388 29.21 38.61 -2.69
N GLU A 389 28.35 37.63 -2.46
CA GLU A 389 28.68 36.40 -1.74
C GLU A 389 28.03 35.19 -2.46
N VAL A 390 28.80 34.12 -2.63
CA VAL A 390 28.35 32.86 -3.26
C VAL A 390 28.99 31.71 -2.50
N ARG A 391 28.20 30.68 -2.14
CA ARG A 391 28.72 29.47 -1.52
C ARG A 391 28.37 28.23 -2.34
N PRO A 392 29.35 27.34 -2.60
CA PRO A 392 29.10 26.10 -3.31
C PRO A 392 28.29 25.13 -2.45
N ASP A 393 27.52 24.29 -3.13
CA ASP A 393 26.79 23.17 -2.53
C ASP A 393 27.58 21.88 -2.74
N VAL A 394 27.67 21.08 -1.69
CA VAL A 394 28.28 19.75 -1.72
C VAL A 394 27.30 18.82 -1.02
N SER A 395 26.96 17.70 -1.64
CA SER A 395 26.08 16.70 -1.06
C SER A 395 26.78 15.36 -0.92
N LEU A 396 26.34 14.56 0.06
CA LEU A 396 26.77 13.17 0.20
C LEU A 396 25.72 12.27 -0.44
N VAL A 397 26.14 11.40 -1.35
CA VAL A 397 25.26 10.43 -2.01
C VAL A 397 25.63 9.02 -1.54
N VAL A 398 24.62 8.24 -1.15
CA VAL A 398 24.69 6.79 -0.99
C VAL A 398 23.91 6.17 -2.14
N ARG A 399 24.59 5.41 -3.00
CA ARG A 399 24.01 4.80 -4.20
C ARG A 399 24.00 3.27 -4.13
N MET A 400 22.91 2.67 -4.60
CA MET A 400 22.80 1.27 -4.98
C MET A 400 22.19 1.19 -6.39
N VAL A 401 22.51 0.13 -7.16
CA VAL A 401 21.78 -0.21 -8.38
C VAL A 401 21.18 -1.60 -8.21
N ALA A 402 19.89 -1.74 -8.54
CA ALA A 402 19.19 -3.02 -8.60
C ALA A 402 18.74 -3.32 -10.03
N THR A 403 18.97 -4.54 -10.49
CA THR A 403 18.55 -5.01 -11.82
C THR A 403 17.54 -6.14 -11.65
N VAL A 404 16.28 -5.88 -12.01
CA VAL A 404 15.18 -6.85 -11.93
C VAL A 404 14.76 -7.19 -13.34
N GLY A 405 15.25 -8.32 -13.84
CA GLY A 405 15.05 -8.72 -15.23
C GLY A 405 15.62 -7.68 -16.20
N ASN A 406 14.73 -7.01 -16.92
CA ASN A 406 15.05 -6.01 -17.94
C ASN A 406 15.24 -4.58 -17.39
N TYR A 407 14.86 -4.32 -16.13
CA TYR A 407 14.91 -2.99 -15.54
C TYR A 407 16.16 -2.75 -14.70
N ASP A 408 16.73 -1.55 -14.78
CA ASP A 408 17.80 -1.09 -13.92
C ASP A 408 17.36 0.15 -13.12
N TYR A 409 17.36 0.03 -11.79
CA TYR A 409 16.97 1.07 -10.85
C TYR A 409 18.21 1.63 -10.15
N ILE A 410 18.51 2.91 -10.37
CA ILE A 410 19.59 3.64 -9.68
C ILE A 410 18.99 4.37 -8.48
N ILE A 411 19.35 3.96 -7.26
CA ILE A 411 18.76 4.48 -6.03
C ILE A 411 19.78 5.32 -5.27
N ASP A 412 19.47 6.61 -5.09
CA ASP A 412 20.31 7.58 -4.42
C ASP A 412 19.65 8.14 -3.15
N TRP A 413 20.35 8.07 -2.03
CA TRP A 413 20.07 8.87 -0.83
C TRP A 413 21.06 10.02 -0.75
N GLU A 414 20.59 11.24 -0.95
CA GLU A 414 21.41 12.45 -1.00
C GLU A 414 21.19 13.32 0.26
N PHE A 415 22.25 13.56 1.03
CA PHE A 415 22.25 14.40 2.24
C PHE A 415 22.94 15.73 1.96
N LYS A 416 22.33 16.84 2.42
CA LYS A 416 22.85 18.19 2.21
C LYS A 416 23.16 18.90 3.53
N PRO A 417 24.19 19.77 3.61
CA PRO A 417 24.52 20.48 4.85
C PRO A 417 23.42 21.44 5.30
N SER A 418 22.56 21.86 4.35
CA SER A 418 21.34 22.65 4.60
C SER A 418 20.28 21.92 5.43
N GLY A 419 20.43 20.61 5.64
CA GLY A 419 19.44 19.77 6.32
C GLY A 419 18.49 19.02 5.39
N SER A 420 18.60 19.19 4.08
CA SER A 420 17.76 18.44 3.13
C SER A 420 18.24 16.99 2.99
N ILE A 421 17.27 16.07 2.90
CA ILE A 421 17.45 14.71 2.42
C ILE A 421 16.70 14.62 1.09
N LYS A 422 17.36 14.20 0.02
CA LYS A 422 16.76 14.04 -1.31
C LYS A 422 16.85 12.58 -1.72
N LEU A 423 15.72 12.02 -2.12
CA LEU A 423 15.59 10.67 -2.63
C LEU A 423 15.65 10.74 -4.16
N GLY A 424 16.61 10.07 -4.76
CA GLY A 424 16.80 10.00 -6.21
C GLY A 424 16.51 8.61 -6.72
N ILE A 425 15.75 8.53 -7.82
CA ILE A 425 15.55 7.30 -8.59
C ILE A 425 15.91 7.60 -10.04
N GLY A 426 16.81 6.81 -10.61
CA GLY A 426 17.06 6.72 -12.04
C GLY A 426 16.48 5.42 -12.58
N LEU A 427 15.84 5.48 -13.76
CA LEU A 427 15.35 4.32 -14.49
C LEU A 427 16.12 4.18 -15.79
N THR A 428 16.67 3.00 -16.03
CA THR A 428 17.30 2.61 -17.30
C THR A 428 17.06 1.11 -17.55
N GLY A 429 17.89 0.48 -18.38
CA GLY A 429 17.75 -0.91 -18.78
C GLY A 429 17.12 -1.04 -20.16
N ILE A 430 16.33 -2.09 -20.34
CA ILE A 430 15.77 -2.52 -21.62
C ILE A 430 14.23 -2.57 -21.49
N LEU A 431 13.51 -2.07 -22.49
CA LEU A 431 12.05 -2.22 -22.53
C LEU A 431 11.70 -3.71 -22.68
N GLU A 432 10.68 -4.17 -21.97
CA GLU A 432 10.07 -5.47 -22.26
C GLU A 432 9.26 -5.35 -23.56
N MET A 433 9.58 -6.20 -24.54
CA MET A 433 9.02 -6.06 -25.89
C MET A 433 8.12 -7.24 -26.26
N LYS A 434 7.03 -6.92 -26.96
CA LYS A 434 6.09 -7.85 -27.56
C LYS A 434 6.44 -8.09 -29.03
N GLY A 435 6.53 -9.36 -29.41
CA GLY A 435 6.66 -9.76 -30.81
C GLY A 435 5.34 -9.58 -31.56
N VAL A 436 5.37 -8.93 -32.72
CA VAL A 436 4.17 -8.67 -33.53
C VAL A 436 4.41 -8.85 -35.03
N ILE A 437 3.33 -8.94 -35.81
CA ILE A 437 3.42 -9.04 -37.27
C ILE A 437 3.73 -7.71 -37.97
N TYR A 438 3.51 -6.57 -37.30
CA TYR A 438 3.63 -5.25 -37.91
C TYR A 438 5.08 -4.85 -38.14
N THR A 439 5.33 -4.21 -39.27
CA THR A 439 6.64 -3.62 -39.63
C THR A 439 6.58 -2.10 -39.70
N HIS A 440 5.37 -1.54 -39.85
CA HIS A 440 5.13 -0.10 -40.00
C HIS A 440 3.86 0.30 -39.26
N THR A 441 3.78 1.55 -38.81
CA THR A 441 2.66 2.05 -37.99
C THR A 441 1.34 2.13 -38.75
N ASP A 442 1.36 2.28 -40.07
CA ASP A 442 0.17 2.32 -40.92
C ASP A 442 -0.56 0.97 -41.01
N GLN A 443 0.13 -0.13 -40.69
CA GLN A 443 -0.42 -1.49 -40.62
C GLN A 443 -1.26 -1.72 -39.36
N ILE A 444 -1.10 -0.87 -38.33
CA ILE A 444 -1.80 -1.00 -37.06
C ILE A 444 -3.20 -0.39 -37.20
N LYS A 445 -4.24 -1.24 -37.09
CA LYS A 445 -5.66 -0.87 -37.20
C LYS A 445 -6.46 -1.07 -35.91
N GLU A 446 -5.79 -1.54 -34.87
CA GLU A 446 -6.37 -1.87 -33.57
C GLU A 446 -5.50 -1.34 -32.44
N ASN A 447 -6.01 -1.43 -31.21
CA ASN A 447 -5.18 -1.13 -30.05
C ASN A 447 -4.19 -2.26 -29.83
N VAL A 448 -2.90 -1.93 -29.90
CA VAL A 448 -1.80 -2.88 -29.72
C VAL A 448 -1.13 -2.74 -28.35
N HIS A 449 -1.72 -1.96 -27.44
CA HIS A 449 -1.33 -1.81 -26.04
C HIS A 449 0.11 -1.33 -25.83
N GLY A 450 0.68 -0.65 -26.82
CA GLY A 450 2.05 -0.16 -26.78
C GLY A 450 2.41 0.67 -28.00
N THR A 451 3.70 0.95 -28.14
CA THR A 451 4.28 1.69 -29.27
C THR A 451 5.14 0.77 -30.12
N LEU A 452 4.98 0.82 -31.45
CA LEU A 452 5.86 0.13 -32.39
C LEU A 452 7.25 0.82 -32.40
N LEU A 453 8.27 0.14 -31.87
CA LEU A 453 9.62 0.66 -31.71
C LEU A 453 10.53 0.34 -32.89
N ALA A 454 10.32 -0.82 -33.49
CA ALA A 454 11.03 -1.35 -34.63
C ALA A 454 10.13 -2.34 -35.37
N GLU A 455 10.59 -2.85 -36.51
CA GLU A 455 9.92 -3.95 -37.19
C GLU A 455 9.65 -5.10 -36.18
N ASN A 456 8.41 -5.58 -36.16
CA ASN A 456 7.94 -6.69 -35.34
C ASN A 456 8.01 -6.47 -33.81
N THR A 457 8.22 -5.24 -33.35
CA THR A 457 8.60 -4.98 -31.95
C THR A 457 7.76 -3.88 -31.32
N ILE A 458 6.92 -4.24 -30.35
CA ILE A 458 6.13 -3.28 -29.56
C ILE A 458 6.71 -3.16 -28.15
N GLY A 459 6.98 -1.93 -27.71
CA GLY A 459 7.16 -1.62 -26.30
C GLY A 459 5.79 -1.46 -25.64
N VAL A 460 5.44 -2.37 -24.74
CA VAL A 460 4.12 -2.39 -24.08
C VAL A 460 4.05 -1.27 -23.05
N TYR A 461 2.91 -0.58 -22.97
CA TYR A 461 2.71 0.47 -21.95
C TYR A 461 2.72 -0.14 -20.55
N HIS A 462 3.39 0.53 -19.62
CA HIS A 462 3.50 0.12 -18.22
C HIS A 462 3.84 1.32 -17.33
N ASP A 463 3.60 1.17 -16.04
CA ASP A 463 3.95 2.16 -15.02
C ASP A 463 5.08 1.66 -14.12
N HIS A 464 5.76 2.57 -13.42
CA HIS A 464 6.67 2.24 -12.31
C HIS A 464 6.28 3.03 -11.07
N PHE A 465 5.67 2.36 -10.09
CA PHE A 465 5.40 2.94 -8.78
C PHE A 465 6.45 2.47 -7.77
N LEU A 466 7.03 3.41 -7.02
CA LEU A 466 7.96 3.11 -5.93
C LEU A 466 7.44 3.74 -4.64
N THR A 467 7.28 2.92 -3.60
CA THR A 467 6.77 3.38 -2.31
C THR A 467 7.88 3.38 -1.26
N TYR A 468 8.18 4.57 -0.73
CA TYR A 468 9.14 4.74 0.36
C TYR A 468 8.45 4.59 1.71
N TYR A 469 9.09 3.83 2.61
CA TYR A 469 8.83 3.88 4.04
C TYR A 469 9.71 4.96 4.65
N LEU A 470 9.13 5.93 5.36
CA LEU A 470 9.85 7.03 6.03
C LEU A 470 9.35 7.19 7.48
N ASP A 471 10.00 6.50 8.42
CA ASP A 471 9.77 6.69 9.85
C ASP A 471 10.53 7.93 10.33
N LEU A 472 9.85 9.08 10.30
CA LEU A 472 10.38 10.37 10.70
C LEU A 472 10.23 10.57 12.21
N ASP A 473 11.35 10.89 12.87
CA ASP A 473 11.43 11.26 14.29
C ASP A 473 11.98 12.69 14.39
N VAL A 474 11.21 13.67 13.92
CA VAL A 474 11.65 15.07 13.86
C VAL A 474 11.88 15.60 15.29
N ASP A 475 13.14 15.71 15.70
CA ASP A 475 13.57 16.08 17.06
C ASP A 475 12.89 15.24 18.18
N GLY A 476 12.58 13.97 17.87
CA GLY A 476 11.94 12.96 18.73
C GLY A 476 10.70 12.29 18.11
N GLU A 477 10.18 11.26 18.79
CA GLU A 477 9.12 10.35 18.30
C GLU A 477 7.71 10.98 18.26
N ASP A 478 7.42 11.99 19.09
CA ASP A 478 6.10 12.63 19.16
C ASP A 478 5.91 13.61 18.01
N ASN A 479 5.41 13.14 16.86
CA ASN A 479 5.22 13.97 15.66
C ASN A 479 3.74 14.07 15.25
N SER A 480 3.44 15.01 14.36
CA SER A 480 2.11 15.19 13.77
C SER A 480 2.25 15.58 12.30
N PHE A 481 1.31 15.12 11.47
CA PHE A 481 1.24 15.49 10.07
C PHE A 481 0.31 16.68 9.87
N VAL A 482 0.80 17.71 9.18
CA VAL A 482 0.12 18.99 8.96
C VAL A 482 0.03 19.28 7.46
N LYS A 483 -1.18 19.58 7.01
CA LYS A 483 -1.48 20.07 5.66
C LYS A 483 -1.63 21.58 5.74
N ASN A 484 -0.70 22.30 5.13
CA ASN A 484 -0.75 23.75 5.01
C ASN A 484 -1.40 24.12 3.67
N ASN A 485 -2.72 24.25 3.64
CA ASN A 485 -3.49 24.56 2.44
C ASN A 485 -3.27 26.02 2.03
N LEU A 486 -2.95 26.26 0.75
CA LEU A 486 -2.82 27.62 0.21
C LEU A 486 -4.16 28.08 -0.35
N GLU A 487 -4.80 29.03 0.32
CA GLU A 487 -6.17 29.47 0.01
C GLU A 487 -6.20 30.91 -0.49
N THR A 488 -6.95 31.16 -1.58
CA THR A 488 -7.17 32.52 -2.08
C THR A 488 -8.31 33.20 -1.32
N ILE A 489 -8.01 34.35 -0.71
CA ILE A 489 -8.99 35.22 -0.07
C ILE A 489 -9.32 36.38 -1.00
N LYS A 490 -10.62 36.56 -1.28
CA LYS A 490 -11.15 37.72 -2.02
C LYS A 490 -11.38 38.88 -1.06
N VAL A 491 -10.92 40.07 -1.42
CA VAL A 491 -11.16 41.30 -0.65
C VAL A 491 -12.51 41.88 -1.07
N THR A 492 -13.51 41.79 -0.20
CA THR A 492 -14.88 42.24 -0.47
C THR A 492 -15.25 43.55 0.24
N ASN A 493 -14.52 43.92 1.28
CA ASN A 493 -14.83 45.07 2.15
C ASN A 493 -14.11 46.37 1.75
N HIS A 494 -13.51 46.42 0.55
CA HIS A 494 -12.70 47.54 0.06
C HIS A 494 -11.55 47.98 1.00
N SER A 495 -11.13 47.15 1.94
CA SER A 495 -10.02 47.45 2.88
C SER A 495 -8.65 47.51 2.21
N SER A 496 -8.55 47.03 0.98
CA SER A 496 -7.33 47.04 0.18
C SER A 496 -7.66 47.43 -1.26
N PRO A 497 -6.76 48.15 -1.97
CA PRO A 497 -6.86 48.29 -3.42
C PRO A 497 -6.64 46.96 -4.16
N ARG A 498 -6.09 45.94 -3.49
CA ARG A 498 -5.96 44.57 -4.02
C ARG A 498 -7.33 43.87 -4.01
N LYS A 499 -7.62 43.12 -5.07
CA LYS A 499 -8.84 42.29 -5.18
C LYS A 499 -8.74 40.95 -4.45
N SER A 500 -7.52 40.44 -4.27
CA SER A 500 -7.26 39.17 -3.57
C SER A 500 -5.83 39.06 -3.06
N TYR A 501 -5.62 38.13 -2.16
CA TYR A 501 -4.34 37.60 -1.70
C TYR A 501 -4.51 36.12 -1.36
N TRP A 502 -3.42 35.39 -1.09
CA TRP A 502 -3.51 34.02 -0.58
C TRP A 502 -3.01 33.97 0.86
N THR A 503 -3.49 32.98 1.61
CA THR A 503 -3.09 32.69 2.99
C THR A 503 -2.87 31.20 3.16
N VAL A 504 -2.27 30.82 4.29
CA VAL A 504 -2.14 29.41 4.69
C VAL A 504 -3.21 29.07 5.71
N VAL A 505 -3.93 27.96 5.48
CA VAL A 505 -4.83 27.33 6.46
C VAL A 505 -4.25 25.97 6.82
N SER A 506 -3.78 25.84 8.06
CA SER A 506 -3.13 24.61 8.55
C SER A 506 -4.14 23.64 9.15
N GLU A 507 -4.11 22.40 8.69
CA GLU A 507 -4.93 21.30 9.19
C GLU A 507 -4.04 20.17 9.70
N ILE A 508 -4.26 19.73 10.94
CA ILE A 508 -3.56 18.57 11.51
C ILE A 508 -4.38 17.32 11.19
N ALA A 509 -3.77 16.33 10.55
CA ALA A 509 -4.40 15.03 10.35
C ALA A 509 -4.55 14.31 11.70
N LYS A 510 -5.77 13.92 12.06
CA LYS A 510 -6.06 13.29 13.36
C LYS A 510 -6.09 11.77 13.29
N THR A 511 -6.40 11.25 12.11
CA THR A 511 -6.47 9.82 11.82
C THR A 511 -5.75 9.51 10.51
N GLU A 512 -5.47 8.24 10.26
CA GLU A 512 -4.85 7.77 9.03
C GLU A 512 -5.66 8.16 7.79
N SER A 513 -6.98 8.15 7.88
CA SER A 513 -7.87 8.60 6.81
C SER A 513 -7.67 10.07 6.41
N ASP A 514 -7.36 10.95 7.37
CA ASP A 514 -7.13 12.37 7.12
C ASP A 514 -5.79 12.63 6.41
N ALA A 515 -4.90 11.65 6.46
CA ALA A 515 -3.52 11.68 5.98
C ALA A 515 -3.28 10.84 4.72
N ARG A 516 -4.36 10.44 4.03
CA ARG A 516 -4.31 9.89 2.68
C ARG A 516 -4.38 11.05 1.69
N ILE A 517 -3.27 11.33 1.01
CA ILE A 517 -3.14 12.52 0.16
C ILE A 517 -2.95 12.13 -1.29
N GLN A 518 -3.74 12.76 -2.15
CA GLN A 518 -3.54 12.77 -3.60
C GLN A 518 -3.05 14.16 -4.01
N PHE A 519 -1.96 14.20 -4.77
CA PHE A 519 -1.38 15.44 -5.26
C PHE A 519 -2.27 16.10 -6.34
N GLY A 520 -2.09 17.40 -6.55
CA GLY A 520 -2.78 18.15 -7.61
C GLY A 520 -4.22 18.58 -7.31
N LEU A 521 -4.90 18.01 -6.31
CA LEU A 521 -6.28 18.41 -5.96
C LEU A 521 -6.38 19.83 -5.38
N LYS A 522 -5.43 20.19 -4.51
CA LYS A 522 -5.30 21.53 -3.92
C LYS A 522 -3.83 21.86 -3.70
N PRO A 523 -3.42 23.14 -3.84
CA PRO A 523 -2.07 23.55 -3.46
C PRO A 523 -1.91 23.47 -1.93
N ALA A 524 -1.02 22.60 -1.46
CA ALA A 524 -0.73 22.45 -0.05
C ALA A 524 0.75 22.12 0.18
N GLU A 525 1.30 22.57 1.30
CA GLU A 525 2.56 22.04 1.81
C GLU A 525 2.28 20.92 2.82
N LEU A 526 2.93 19.78 2.65
CA LEU A 526 2.80 18.62 3.53
C LEU A 526 3.99 18.59 4.49
N VAL A 527 3.73 18.68 5.79
CA VAL A 527 4.76 18.88 6.80
C VAL A 527 4.59 17.89 7.96
N VAL A 528 5.67 17.21 8.33
CA VAL A 528 5.76 16.49 9.60
C VAL A 528 6.41 17.42 10.62
N VAL A 529 5.70 17.68 11.72
CA VAL A 529 6.15 18.60 12.77
C VAL A 529 6.24 17.89 14.11
N ASN A 530 7.12 18.39 14.97
CA ASN A 530 7.09 18.06 16.38
C ASN A 530 6.34 19.16 17.15
N PRO A 531 5.11 18.93 17.63
CA PRO A 531 4.32 19.95 18.31
C PRO A 531 4.91 20.35 19.67
N ASN A 532 5.79 19.51 20.24
CA ASN A 532 6.42 19.71 21.55
C ASN A 532 7.73 20.49 21.47
N LYS A 533 8.24 20.77 20.26
CA LYS A 533 9.51 21.48 20.04
C LYS A 533 9.29 22.70 19.17
N LYS A 534 9.66 23.86 19.70
CA LYS A 534 9.47 25.16 19.03
C LYS A 534 10.80 25.86 18.78
N THR A 535 10.84 26.60 17.68
CA THR A 535 11.87 27.60 17.40
C THR A 535 11.78 28.76 18.40
N LYS A 536 12.80 29.63 18.43
CA LYS A 536 12.85 30.81 19.32
C LYS A 536 11.63 31.73 19.18
N VAL A 537 11.05 31.80 17.98
CA VAL A 537 9.89 32.66 17.66
C VAL A 537 8.54 31.95 17.82
N GLY A 538 8.54 30.66 18.19
CA GLY A 538 7.32 29.91 18.50
C GLY A 538 6.76 29.00 17.40
N ASN A 539 7.41 28.92 16.23
CA ASN A 539 7.02 27.95 15.19
C ASN A 539 7.43 26.53 15.58
N ASN A 540 6.59 25.53 15.27
CA ASN A 540 6.96 24.13 15.44
C ASN A 540 8.15 23.78 14.53
N VAL A 541 9.05 22.95 15.02
CA VAL A 541 10.12 22.37 14.18
C VAL A 541 9.52 21.30 13.27
N GLY A 542 9.97 21.21 12.02
CA GLY A 542 9.36 20.30 11.05
C GLY A 542 10.21 20.07 9.81
N TYR A 543 9.84 19.03 9.06
CA TYR A 543 10.32 18.72 7.73
C TYR A 543 9.14 18.71 6.76
N ARG A 544 9.32 19.30 5.57
CA ARG A 544 8.30 19.30 4.52
C ARG A 544 8.68 18.37 3.38
N LEU A 545 7.69 17.68 2.83
CA LEU A 545 7.84 16.91 1.60
C LEU A 545 7.69 17.85 0.40
N ILE A 546 8.65 17.78 -0.53
CA ILE A 546 8.56 18.46 -1.83
C ILE A 546 8.54 17.34 -2.89
N PRO A 547 7.37 16.96 -3.41
CA PRO A 547 7.26 15.89 -4.38
C PRO A 547 7.77 16.34 -5.76
N GLY A 548 8.10 15.35 -6.59
CA GLY A 548 8.25 15.55 -8.04
C GLY A 548 6.88 15.69 -8.73
N SER A 549 6.86 15.46 -10.04
CA SER A 549 5.57 15.31 -10.75
C SER A 549 4.84 14.09 -10.20
N ALA A 550 3.55 14.24 -9.89
CA ALA A 550 2.71 13.15 -9.42
C ALA A 550 2.13 12.36 -10.60
N THR A 551 1.98 11.05 -10.41
CA THR A 551 1.30 10.14 -11.31
C THR A 551 0.36 9.29 -10.48
N HIS A 552 -0.89 9.17 -10.89
CA HIS A 552 -1.90 8.36 -10.19
C HIS A 552 -2.09 7.02 -10.90
N PRO A 553 -2.50 5.96 -10.19
CA PRO A 553 -2.80 4.67 -10.82
C PRO A 553 -3.90 4.83 -11.89
N LEU A 554 -3.71 4.15 -13.01
CA LEU A 554 -4.65 4.15 -14.13
C LEU A 554 -5.53 2.88 -14.19
N LEU A 555 -5.19 1.86 -13.40
CA LEU A 555 -6.02 0.67 -13.22
C LEU A 555 -7.26 1.00 -12.37
N SER A 556 -8.38 0.32 -12.62
CA SER A 556 -9.56 0.47 -11.78
C SER A 556 -9.31 -0.08 -10.38
N HIS A 557 -9.89 0.52 -9.34
CA HIS A 557 -9.67 0.10 -7.95
C HIS A 557 -10.11 -1.33 -7.65
N ASN A 558 -11.00 -1.91 -8.46
CA ASN A 558 -11.48 -3.29 -8.33
C ASN A 558 -10.69 -4.29 -9.17
N ASP A 559 -9.69 -3.85 -9.94
CA ASP A 559 -8.82 -4.75 -10.68
C ASP A 559 -7.89 -5.49 -9.71
N TYR A 560 -7.62 -6.77 -9.97
CA TYR A 560 -6.87 -7.63 -9.05
C TYR A 560 -5.46 -7.10 -8.77
N PRO A 561 -4.67 -6.66 -9.78
CA PRO A 561 -3.36 -6.06 -9.54
C PRO A 561 -3.46 -4.76 -8.74
N GLN A 562 -4.51 -3.94 -8.96
CA GLN A 562 -4.70 -2.70 -8.21
C GLN A 562 -5.11 -2.95 -6.75
N ILE A 563 -5.85 -4.03 -6.47
CA ILE A 563 -6.16 -4.48 -5.10
C ILE A 563 -4.87 -4.91 -4.37
N ARG A 564 -4.01 -5.68 -5.03
CA ARG A 564 -2.68 -6.06 -4.51
C ARG A 564 -1.75 -4.86 -4.34
N GLY A 565 -1.79 -3.94 -5.30
CA GLY A 565 -1.01 -2.70 -5.37
C GLY A 565 -1.69 -1.48 -4.74
N ALA A 566 -2.66 -1.69 -3.84
CA ALA A 566 -3.54 -0.63 -3.34
C ALA A 566 -2.81 0.49 -2.55
N PHE A 567 -1.55 0.27 -2.17
CA PHE A 567 -0.69 1.30 -1.62
C PHE A 567 -0.41 2.46 -2.61
N THR A 568 -0.61 2.24 -3.91
CA THR A 568 -0.48 3.28 -4.95
C THR A 568 -1.71 4.20 -5.06
N ASN A 569 -2.82 3.88 -4.38
CA ASN A 569 -4.07 4.67 -4.48
C ASN A 569 -3.94 6.11 -3.95
N ASN A 570 -2.92 6.41 -3.16
CA ASN A 570 -2.59 7.75 -2.67
C ASN A 570 -1.08 7.97 -2.78
N ASP A 571 -0.67 9.21 -3.07
CA ASP A 571 0.75 9.57 -3.18
C ASP A 571 1.44 9.62 -1.80
N VAL A 572 0.68 9.97 -0.75
CA VAL A 572 1.18 10.01 0.63
C VAL A 572 0.19 9.34 1.57
N TRP A 573 0.75 8.53 2.47
CA TRP A 573 0.05 7.91 3.59
C TRP A 573 0.81 8.25 4.87
N VAL A 574 0.10 8.41 5.97
CA VAL A 574 0.71 8.50 7.32
C VAL A 574 -0.02 7.55 8.25
N THR A 575 0.73 6.62 8.83
CA THR A 575 0.24 5.62 9.79
C THR A 575 0.94 5.77 11.13
N PRO A 576 0.31 5.39 12.26
CA PRO A 576 1.03 5.22 13.51
C PRO A 576 2.13 4.18 13.36
N TYR A 577 3.28 4.40 14.00
CA TYR A 577 4.37 3.44 13.97
C TYR A 577 3.90 2.06 14.48
N ASN A 578 4.11 1.04 13.66
CA ASN A 578 3.98 -0.36 14.04
C ASN A 578 5.15 -1.15 13.44
N LYS A 579 5.85 -1.90 14.29
CA LYS A 579 7.04 -2.68 13.89
C LYS A 579 6.74 -3.71 12.78
N SER A 580 5.53 -4.27 12.75
CA SER A 580 5.18 -5.28 11.74
C SER A 580 4.82 -4.68 10.37
N GLU A 581 4.48 -3.39 10.31
CA GLU A 581 3.99 -2.71 9.10
C GLU A 581 5.16 -2.15 8.29
N LYS A 582 5.92 -3.05 7.62
CA LYS A 582 7.15 -2.71 6.88
C LYS A 582 6.97 -2.69 5.36
N TRP A 583 6.09 -3.53 4.83
CA TRP A 583 6.00 -3.87 3.41
C TRP A 583 4.65 -3.46 2.83
N ALA A 584 4.60 -2.41 2.01
CA ALA A 584 3.35 -1.79 1.59
C ALA A 584 2.40 -2.74 0.84
N GLY A 585 2.94 -3.74 0.12
CA GLY A 585 2.18 -4.82 -0.53
C GLY A 585 1.88 -6.06 0.33
N GLY A 586 2.30 -6.06 1.60
CA GLY A 586 2.18 -7.18 2.54
C GLY A 586 3.46 -8.03 2.67
N LEU A 587 3.48 -8.92 3.68
CA LEU A 587 4.65 -9.77 3.94
C LEU A 587 4.87 -10.83 2.84
N TYR A 588 3.80 -11.45 2.34
CA TYR A 588 3.81 -12.47 1.28
C TYR A 588 3.10 -11.91 0.04
N VAL A 589 3.88 -11.51 -0.98
CA VAL A 589 3.38 -10.70 -2.11
C VAL A 589 3.11 -11.51 -3.37
N ASP A 590 3.93 -12.54 -3.63
CA ASP A 590 3.72 -13.44 -4.76
C ASP A 590 2.33 -14.09 -4.63
N GLN A 591 1.48 -13.87 -5.62
CA GLN A 591 0.08 -14.33 -5.62
C GLN A 591 -0.75 -13.89 -4.39
N SER A 592 -0.45 -12.72 -3.84
CA SER A 592 -1.24 -12.10 -2.75
C SER A 592 -2.66 -11.73 -3.18
N GLN A 593 -3.58 -11.61 -2.22
CA GLN A 593 -4.98 -11.21 -2.48
C GLN A 593 -5.29 -9.76 -2.06
N GLY A 594 -4.25 -8.98 -1.70
CA GLY A 594 -4.39 -7.59 -1.25
C GLY A 594 -4.93 -7.41 0.18
N ASP A 595 -4.91 -8.47 0.99
CA ASP A 595 -5.46 -8.54 2.34
C ASP A 595 -4.50 -8.07 3.46
N ASP A 596 -3.22 -7.81 3.14
CA ASP A 596 -2.19 -7.30 4.06
C ASP A 596 -1.47 -6.04 3.53
N THR A 597 -2.18 -5.21 2.75
CA THR A 597 -1.58 -3.99 2.17
C THR A 597 -1.65 -2.80 3.12
N LEU A 598 -0.86 -1.75 2.85
CA LEU A 598 -0.97 -0.44 3.52
C LEU A 598 -2.39 0.12 3.51
N ALA A 599 -3.13 -0.10 2.43
CA ALA A 599 -4.52 0.30 2.33
C ALA A 599 -5.37 -0.40 3.40
N VAL A 600 -5.16 -1.70 3.63
CA VAL A 600 -5.84 -2.48 4.68
C VAL A 600 -5.45 -2.01 6.07
N TRP A 601 -4.16 -1.79 6.33
CA TRP A 601 -3.67 -1.36 7.65
C TRP A 601 -4.30 -0.04 8.08
N SER A 602 -4.45 0.89 7.14
CA SER A 602 -5.00 2.22 7.40
C SER A 602 -6.53 2.27 7.52
N LEU A 603 -7.26 1.15 7.35
CA LEU A 603 -8.70 1.07 7.59
C LEU A 603 -8.96 0.99 9.10
N SER A 604 -9.33 2.14 9.69
CA SER A 604 -9.69 2.36 11.10
C SER A 604 -10.13 1.12 11.91
N CYS A 605 -9.57 0.99 13.13
CA CYS A 605 -9.77 0.02 14.24
C CYS A 605 -11.07 -0.80 14.43
N VAL A 606 -12.16 -0.59 13.68
CA VAL A 606 -13.45 -1.30 13.87
C VAL A 606 -13.43 -2.70 13.23
N PHE A 607 -12.80 -2.88 12.06
CA PHE A 607 -12.69 -4.19 11.41
C PHE A 607 -11.69 -5.12 12.09
N ILE A 608 -10.68 -4.56 12.74
CA ILE A 608 -9.67 -5.31 13.49
C ILE A 608 -10.28 -6.04 14.69
N VAL A 609 -11.37 -5.55 15.29
CA VAL A 609 -12.02 -6.21 16.44
C VAL A 609 -12.78 -7.47 16.01
N VAL A 610 -13.47 -7.45 14.87
CA VAL A 610 -14.24 -8.62 14.38
C VAL A 610 -13.29 -9.74 13.93
N SER A 611 -12.20 -9.38 13.21
CA SER A 611 -11.18 -10.34 12.75
C SER A 611 -10.25 -10.84 13.88
N LYS A 612 -9.74 -9.95 14.75
CA LYS A 612 -8.82 -10.35 15.82
C LYS A 612 -9.51 -11.01 17.02
N VAL A 613 -10.78 -10.72 17.33
CA VAL A 613 -11.49 -11.43 18.42
C VAL A 613 -11.86 -12.84 17.97
N GLY A 614 -12.32 -13.04 16.73
CA GLY A 614 -12.57 -14.38 16.18
C GLY A 614 -11.29 -15.23 16.09
N ASN A 615 -10.19 -14.68 15.57
CA ASN A 615 -8.97 -15.46 15.36
C ASN A 615 -8.10 -15.63 16.61
N ARG A 616 -8.02 -14.66 17.54
CA ARG A 616 -7.22 -14.83 18.77
C ARG A 616 -7.86 -15.77 19.79
N VAL A 617 -9.19 -15.81 19.90
CA VAL A 617 -9.87 -16.77 20.79
C VAL A 617 -9.70 -18.20 20.27
N THR A 618 -9.73 -18.40 18.96
CA THR A 618 -9.58 -19.72 18.31
C THR A 618 -8.12 -20.23 18.36
N LEU A 619 -7.13 -19.35 18.18
CA LEU A 619 -5.70 -19.71 18.22
C LEU A 619 -5.18 -19.96 19.65
N GLN A 620 -5.72 -19.28 20.66
CA GLN A 620 -5.29 -19.50 22.04
C GLN A 620 -5.85 -20.82 22.60
N LEU A 621 -7.07 -21.23 22.22
CA LEU A 621 -7.68 -22.48 22.69
C LEU A 621 -7.15 -23.73 21.97
N SER A 622 -6.77 -23.63 20.69
CA SER A 622 -6.14 -24.75 19.96
C SER A 622 -4.74 -25.09 20.46
N SER A 623 -4.02 -24.09 21.00
CA SER A 623 -2.73 -24.27 21.71
C SER A 623 -2.89 -25.08 23.01
N TYR A 624 -3.95 -24.82 23.79
CA TYR A 624 -4.19 -25.53 25.06
C TYR A 624 -4.77 -26.94 24.88
N ALA A 625 -5.47 -27.20 23.77
CA ALA A 625 -6.02 -28.53 23.46
C ALA A 625 -4.94 -29.56 23.06
N LYS A 626 -3.73 -29.13 22.66
CA LYS A 626 -2.65 -30.03 22.20
C LYS A 626 -1.53 -30.29 23.22
N GLN A 627 -1.45 -29.54 24.31
CA GLN A 627 -0.49 -29.81 25.39
C GLN A 627 -1.22 -30.35 26.61
N ARG A 628 -1.36 -31.68 26.69
CA ARG A 628 -1.59 -32.33 27.99
C ARG A 628 -0.39 -32.02 28.89
N VAL A 629 -0.69 -31.64 30.13
CA VAL A 629 0.17 -31.47 31.33
C VAL A 629 0.39 -30.00 31.73
N VAL A 630 -0.58 -29.40 32.45
CA VAL A 630 -0.52 -28.82 33.83
C VAL A 630 -1.98 -28.59 34.30
N PRO A 631 -2.35 -28.76 35.59
CA PRO A 631 -3.75 -28.77 36.05
C PRO A 631 -4.42 -27.39 35.97
N GLU A 632 -5.63 -27.38 35.40
CA GLU A 632 -6.73 -26.42 35.56
C GLU A 632 -6.36 -25.01 36.02
N SER A 633 -6.08 -24.11 35.06
CA SER A 633 -6.16 -22.66 35.32
C SER A 633 -7.62 -22.29 35.56
N LEU A 634 -7.99 -22.20 36.83
CA LEU A 634 -9.29 -21.68 37.25
C LEU A 634 -9.48 -20.26 36.69
N CYS A 635 -10.70 -19.93 36.28
CA CYS A 635 -11.01 -18.61 35.73
C CYS A 635 -10.57 -17.48 36.66
N HIS A 636 -9.83 -16.52 36.10
CA HIS A 636 -9.26 -15.41 36.86
C HIS A 636 -10.31 -14.52 37.54
N CYS A 637 -11.54 -14.56 37.06
CA CYS A 637 -12.67 -13.82 37.62
C CYS A 637 -13.42 -14.59 38.72
N CYS A 638 -13.73 -15.88 38.53
CA CYS A 638 -14.58 -16.64 39.46
C CYS A 638 -13.81 -17.61 40.37
N GLN A 639 -12.60 -18.04 39.96
CA GLN A 639 -11.75 -19.01 40.66
C GLN A 639 -12.44 -20.35 40.98
N ARG A 640 -13.45 -20.76 40.19
CA ARG A 640 -14.31 -21.93 40.48
C ARG A 640 -14.30 -23.02 39.41
N GLU A 641 -14.16 -22.66 38.13
CA GLU A 641 -14.15 -23.61 37.00
C GLU A 641 -12.99 -23.29 36.05
N PRO A 642 -12.53 -24.28 35.26
CA PRO A 642 -11.53 -24.06 34.21
C PRO A 642 -11.99 -23.02 33.19
N GLU A 643 -11.05 -22.20 32.73
CA GLU A 643 -11.36 -21.09 31.84
C GLU A 643 -11.35 -21.51 30.35
N ASP A 644 -12.52 -21.55 29.73
CA ASP A 644 -12.71 -21.65 28.27
C ASP A 644 -13.48 -20.43 27.72
N ALA A 645 -13.64 -20.33 26.39
CA ALA A 645 -14.33 -19.18 25.77
C ALA A 645 -15.79 -19.04 26.23
N VAL A 646 -16.49 -20.15 26.45
CA VAL A 646 -17.88 -20.15 26.89
C VAL A 646 -17.94 -19.71 28.34
N HIS A 647 -17.09 -20.24 29.21
CA HIS A 647 -16.99 -19.85 30.60
C HIS A 647 -16.58 -18.38 30.72
N ALA A 648 -15.57 -17.92 29.98
CA ALA A 648 -15.06 -16.55 30.09
C ALA A 648 -16.07 -15.47 29.67
N ILE A 649 -16.92 -15.75 28.67
CA ILE A 649 -17.85 -14.76 28.10
C ILE A 649 -19.29 -14.97 28.62
N TRP A 650 -19.68 -16.22 28.89
CA TRP A 650 -21.05 -16.60 29.22
C TRP A 650 -21.15 -17.27 30.60
N GLY A 651 -20.48 -18.41 30.83
CA GLY A 651 -20.69 -19.27 32.00
C GLY A 651 -20.16 -18.77 33.35
N CYS A 652 -19.16 -17.88 33.36
CA CYS A 652 -18.52 -17.36 34.57
C CYS A 652 -19.50 -16.60 35.44
N GLY A 653 -19.48 -16.81 36.78
CA GLY A 653 -20.35 -16.08 37.71
C GLY A 653 -20.25 -14.55 37.58
N ALA A 654 -19.05 -14.01 37.33
CA ALA A 654 -18.85 -12.58 37.11
C ALA A 654 -19.43 -12.11 35.76
N ALA A 655 -19.42 -12.97 34.73
CA ALA A 655 -20.12 -12.70 33.47
C ALA A 655 -21.64 -12.81 33.65
N GLN A 656 -22.12 -13.80 34.40
CA GLN A 656 -23.54 -13.99 34.73
C GLN A 656 -24.12 -12.82 35.53
N ASP A 657 -23.36 -12.21 36.44
CA ASP A 657 -23.78 -10.99 37.15
C ASP A 657 -23.98 -9.80 36.19
N ILE A 658 -23.21 -9.75 35.09
CA ILE A 658 -23.35 -8.76 34.03
C ILE A 658 -24.56 -9.11 33.16
N TRP A 659 -24.71 -10.37 32.73
CA TRP A 659 -25.86 -10.85 31.95
C TRP A 659 -27.20 -10.75 32.70
N ALA A 660 -27.21 -10.90 34.02
CA ALA A 660 -28.39 -10.75 34.88
C ALA A 660 -28.98 -9.31 34.83
N GLY A 661 -28.16 -8.31 34.48
CA GLY A 661 -28.60 -6.95 34.24
C GLY A 661 -28.72 -6.56 32.76
N SER A 662 -28.61 -7.53 31.85
CA SER A 662 -28.75 -7.36 30.39
C SER A 662 -30.20 -7.55 29.92
N LEU A 663 -30.40 -7.74 28.61
CA LEU A 663 -31.70 -8.01 27.98
C LEU A 663 -32.34 -9.29 28.55
N THR A 664 -33.66 -9.27 28.76
CA THR A 664 -34.41 -10.40 29.36
C THR A 664 -34.38 -11.66 28.51
N VAL A 665 -34.16 -11.55 27.20
CA VAL A 665 -33.98 -12.68 26.28
C VAL A 665 -32.67 -13.43 26.57
N LEU A 666 -31.58 -12.70 26.81
CA LEU A 666 -30.26 -13.25 27.15
C LEU A 666 -30.28 -13.93 28.53
N GLN A 667 -31.05 -13.39 29.48
CA GLN A 667 -31.24 -13.97 30.82
C GLN A 667 -31.95 -15.33 30.82
N LYS A 668 -32.75 -15.63 29.78
CA LYS A 668 -33.54 -16.87 29.67
C LYS A 668 -32.82 -17.99 28.92
N ILE A 669 -31.66 -17.72 28.35
CA ILE A 669 -30.84 -18.69 27.63
C ILE A 669 -30.02 -19.49 28.67
N ARG A 670 -30.03 -20.82 28.53
CA ARG A 670 -29.43 -21.72 29.52
C ARG A 670 -27.89 -21.54 29.57
N THR A 671 -27.26 -21.95 30.66
CA THR A 671 -25.81 -21.78 30.89
C THR A 671 -24.96 -22.98 30.48
N ASN A 672 -25.56 -24.10 30.04
CA ASN A 672 -24.83 -25.30 29.61
C ASN A 672 -24.65 -25.33 28.10
N HIS A 673 -23.53 -24.80 27.61
CA HIS A 673 -23.10 -24.88 26.21
C HIS A 673 -21.68 -25.45 26.12
N TYR A 674 -21.42 -26.31 25.12
CA TYR A 674 -20.16 -27.04 24.97
C TYR A 674 -19.05 -26.20 24.32
N ASP A 675 -19.39 -25.26 23.44
CA ASP A 675 -18.45 -24.36 22.79
C ASP A 675 -19.12 -23.03 22.37
N PHE A 676 -18.30 -22.05 21.98
CA PHE A 676 -18.77 -20.70 21.64
C PHE A 676 -19.52 -20.67 20.30
N LEU A 677 -19.25 -21.60 19.39
CA LEU A 677 -19.89 -21.65 18.07
C LEU A 677 -21.36 -22.08 18.21
N GLN A 678 -21.64 -23.10 19.02
CA GLN A 678 -23.00 -23.51 19.36
C GLN A 678 -23.76 -22.44 20.13
N LEU A 679 -23.08 -21.72 21.03
CA LEU A 679 -23.68 -20.57 21.71
C LEU A 679 -24.04 -19.48 20.69
N PHE A 680 -23.15 -19.17 19.75
CA PHE A 680 -23.40 -18.16 18.73
C PHE A 680 -24.52 -18.55 17.77
N GLU A 681 -24.55 -19.79 17.27
CA GLU A 681 -25.63 -20.29 16.41
C GLU A 681 -27.00 -20.18 17.11
N LEU A 682 -27.07 -20.59 18.38
CA LEU A 682 -28.30 -20.46 19.17
C LEU A 682 -28.73 -19.01 19.37
N LEU A 683 -27.76 -18.11 19.59
CA LEU A 683 -28.03 -16.68 19.76
C LEU A 683 -28.44 -16.03 18.44
N ALA A 684 -27.80 -16.37 17.33
CA ALA A 684 -28.16 -15.88 16.00
C ALA A 684 -29.57 -16.34 15.57
N ASP A 685 -30.00 -17.53 15.98
CA ASP A 685 -31.36 -18.04 15.74
C ASP A 685 -32.43 -17.39 16.63
N ARG A 686 -32.05 -16.87 17.81
CA ARG A 686 -33.00 -16.40 18.84
C ARG A 686 -33.05 -14.90 19.04
N LEU A 687 -32.00 -14.18 18.63
CA LEU A 687 -31.85 -12.75 18.83
C LEU A 687 -32.07 -12.01 17.52
N ASP A 688 -32.75 -10.89 17.58
CA ASP A 688 -32.76 -9.97 16.44
C ASP A 688 -31.40 -9.25 16.29
N THR A 689 -31.21 -8.54 15.17
CA THR A 689 -29.96 -7.84 14.88
C THR A 689 -29.55 -6.86 15.99
N THR A 690 -30.50 -6.17 16.61
CA THR A 690 -30.22 -5.20 17.69
C THR A 690 -29.78 -5.92 18.97
N GLU A 691 -30.43 -7.03 19.29
CA GLU A 691 -30.11 -7.84 20.46
C GLU A 691 -28.76 -8.55 20.28
N LEU A 692 -28.44 -8.98 19.06
CA LEU A 692 -27.15 -9.55 18.69
C LEU A 692 -26.03 -8.51 18.78
N GLU A 693 -26.25 -7.29 18.29
CA GLU A 693 -25.33 -6.16 18.46
C GLU A 693 -25.08 -5.84 19.94
N HIS A 694 -26.14 -5.86 20.76
CA HIS A 694 -26.03 -5.69 22.20
C HIS A 694 -25.19 -6.80 22.82
N PHE A 695 -25.45 -8.06 22.45
CA PHE A 695 -24.69 -9.21 22.90
C PHE A 695 -23.19 -9.06 22.59
N PHE A 696 -22.83 -8.60 21.39
CA PHE A 696 -21.43 -8.41 21.00
C PHE A 696 -20.74 -7.28 21.79
N ILE A 697 -21.39 -6.12 21.93
CA ILE A 697 -20.84 -5.00 22.70
C ILE A 697 -20.66 -5.38 24.17
N GLN A 698 -21.62 -6.11 24.73
CA GLN A 698 -21.56 -6.55 26.11
C GLN A 698 -20.53 -7.66 26.32
N SER A 699 -20.39 -8.61 25.39
CA SER A 699 -19.33 -9.62 25.39
C SER A 699 -17.94 -8.99 25.31
N TRP A 700 -17.77 -7.94 24.50
CA TRP A 700 -16.54 -7.16 24.45
C TRP A 700 -16.21 -6.49 25.79
N LEU A 701 -17.21 -5.91 26.46
CA LEU A 701 -17.04 -5.31 27.79
C LEU A 701 -16.69 -6.35 28.87
N ILE A 702 -17.28 -7.55 28.82
CA ILE A 702 -16.96 -8.67 29.70
C ILE A 702 -15.51 -9.11 29.48
N CYS A 703 -15.08 -9.25 28.23
CA CYS A 703 -13.70 -9.62 27.89
C CYS A 703 -12.69 -8.53 28.33
N ASN A 704 -13.02 -7.26 28.12
CA ASN A 704 -12.18 -6.14 28.56
C ASN A 704 -12.07 -6.09 30.09
N GLN A 705 -13.18 -6.31 30.79
CA GLN A 705 -13.22 -6.38 32.25
C GLN A 705 -12.37 -7.54 32.78
N ARG A 706 -12.43 -8.70 32.13
CA ARG A 706 -11.59 -9.85 32.42
C ARG A 706 -10.10 -9.53 32.26
N ASN A 707 -9.72 -8.90 31.15
CA ASN A 707 -8.33 -8.52 30.91
C ASN A 707 -7.79 -7.58 32.00
N VAL A 708 -8.62 -6.66 32.50
CA VAL A 708 -8.25 -5.80 33.63
C VAL A 708 -7.93 -6.61 34.90
N VAL A 709 -8.69 -7.67 35.19
CA VAL A 709 -8.45 -8.55 36.35
C VAL A 709 -7.18 -9.39 36.17
N VAL A 710 -6.97 -9.95 34.97
CA VAL A 710 -5.76 -10.72 34.63
C VAL A 710 -4.49 -9.86 34.82
N HIS A 711 -4.58 -8.55 34.60
CA HIS A 711 -3.48 -7.60 34.78
C HIS A 711 -3.45 -6.92 36.17
N GLY A 712 -4.09 -7.51 37.18
CA GLY A 712 -4.02 -7.07 38.57
C GLY A 712 -4.94 -5.87 38.92
N GLY A 713 -5.85 -5.50 38.02
CA GLY A 713 -6.87 -4.49 38.24
C GLY A 713 -8.13 -5.03 38.94
N GLN A 714 -9.00 -4.13 39.40
CA GLN A 714 -10.24 -4.49 40.10
C GLN A 714 -11.46 -4.61 39.17
N MET A 715 -12.42 -5.45 39.55
CA MET A 715 -13.68 -5.58 38.83
C MET A 715 -14.55 -4.32 38.94
N LYS A 716 -15.12 -3.89 37.82
CA LYS A 716 -16.13 -2.80 37.80
C LYS A 716 -17.51 -3.36 38.13
N ASP A 717 -18.36 -2.52 38.73
CA ASP A 717 -19.76 -2.89 39.04
C ASP A 717 -20.49 -3.33 37.76
N PRO A 718 -21.13 -4.52 37.76
CA PRO A 718 -21.87 -5.04 36.60
C PRO A 718 -22.91 -4.06 36.04
N ARG A 719 -23.58 -3.27 36.89
CA ARG A 719 -24.55 -2.25 36.47
C ARG A 719 -23.89 -1.12 35.68
N TRP A 720 -22.62 -0.81 35.97
CA TRP A 720 -21.86 0.16 35.18
C TRP A 720 -21.56 -0.39 33.79
N LEU A 721 -21.16 -1.67 33.68
CA LEU A 721 -20.88 -2.33 32.40
C LEU A 721 -22.15 -2.46 31.55
N ASN A 722 -23.28 -2.82 32.14
CA ASN A 722 -24.58 -2.86 31.45
C ASN A 722 -25.01 -1.47 30.93
N LYS A 723 -24.88 -0.43 31.75
CA LYS A 723 -25.13 0.96 31.31
C LYS A 723 -24.17 1.38 30.19
N ARG A 724 -22.90 0.96 30.25
CA ARG A 724 -21.90 1.27 29.23
C ARG A 724 -22.18 0.53 27.92
N ALA A 725 -22.63 -0.73 27.97
CA ALA A 725 -23.03 -1.51 26.80
C ALA A 725 -24.18 -0.83 26.07
N ALA A 726 -25.25 -0.49 26.80
CA ALA A 726 -26.39 0.22 26.25
C ALA A 726 -26.01 1.59 25.66
N LYS A 727 -25.12 2.33 26.34
CA LYS A 727 -24.64 3.63 25.84
C LYS A 727 -23.77 3.50 24.59
N LEU A 728 -22.89 2.50 24.53
CA LEU A 728 -22.06 2.24 23.35
C LEU A 728 -22.92 1.79 22.17
N LEU A 729 -23.94 0.97 22.40
CA LEU A 729 -24.90 0.59 21.39
C LEU A 729 -25.72 1.80 20.91
N ASP A 730 -26.13 2.69 21.82
CA ASP A 730 -26.83 3.93 21.48
C ASP A 730 -25.92 4.92 20.72
N GLU A 731 -24.65 5.06 21.11
CA GLU A 731 -23.64 5.85 20.40
C GLU A 731 -23.39 5.27 18.99
N TYR A 732 -23.25 3.95 18.88
CA TYR A 732 -23.12 3.22 17.62
C TYR A 732 -24.36 3.38 16.74
N LYS A 733 -25.56 3.20 17.30
CA LYS A 733 -26.83 3.37 16.60
C LYS A 733 -27.09 4.82 16.22
N LYS A 734 -26.66 5.81 17.00
CA LYS A 734 -26.72 7.23 16.63
C LYS A 734 -25.74 7.57 15.52
N ALA A 735 -24.58 6.92 15.49
CA ALA A 735 -23.64 7.03 14.37
C ALA A 735 -24.22 6.36 13.10
N GLN A 736 -24.87 5.20 13.23
CA GLN A 736 -25.56 4.50 12.13
C GLN A 736 -26.87 5.18 11.70
N ALA A 737 -27.60 5.83 12.61
CA ALA A 737 -28.81 6.61 12.32
C ALA A 737 -28.49 7.95 11.65
N ARG A 738 -27.23 8.41 11.68
CA ARG A 738 -26.71 9.45 10.78
C ARG A 738 -26.36 8.90 9.39
N MET A 739 -26.52 7.59 9.17
CA MET A 739 -26.17 6.87 7.95
C MET A 739 -27.33 6.06 7.32
N VAL A 740 -28.49 5.87 7.97
CA VAL A 740 -29.62 5.09 7.38
C VAL A 740 -30.99 5.65 7.76
N ILE A 741 -31.87 5.77 6.75
CA ILE A 741 -33.25 6.28 6.82
C ILE A 741 -34.24 5.10 6.85
N SER A 742 -35.23 5.17 7.74
CA SER A 742 -36.23 4.12 7.99
C SER A 742 -37.44 4.16 7.05
N ASN A 743 -38.02 3.00 6.77
CA ASN A 743 -39.05 2.77 5.75
C ASN A 743 -40.22 1.91 6.29
N ALA A 744 -41.47 2.25 5.94
CA ALA A 744 -42.68 1.38 5.84
C ALA A 744 -43.95 2.25 5.60
N THR A 745 -44.97 1.99 4.78
CA THR A 745 -45.29 1.32 3.48
C THR A 745 -46.75 1.75 3.17
N PRO A 746 -47.25 1.83 1.90
CA PRO A 746 -47.65 0.62 1.15
C PRO A 746 -47.29 0.62 -0.35
N ARG A 747 -46.78 -0.55 -0.77
CA ARG A 747 -46.51 -1.06 -2.12
C ARG A 747 -45.93 -0.06 -3.14
N CYS A 748 -44.71 0.34 -2.83
CA CYS A 748 -43.74 0.78 -3.81
C CYS A 748 -42.56 -0.20 -3.73
N ARG A 749 -42.14 -0.77 -4.88
CA ARG A 749 -41.05 -1.75 -4.96
C ARG A 749 -39.76 -1.13 -4.38
N SER A 750 -38.97 -1.91 -3.67
CA SER A 750 -37.82 -1.44 -2.87
C SER A 750 -36.54 -1.20 -3.68
N TYR A 751 -36.59 -1.35 -4.99
CA TYR A 751 -35.43 -1.25 -5.87
C TYR A 751 -35.84 -0.54 -7.16
N TRP A 752 -34.86 0.03 -7.86
CA TRP A 752 -35.11 0.65 -9.15
C TRP A 752 -35.57 -0.41 -10.16
N GLN A 753 -36.38 0.00 -11.11
CA GLN A 753 -36.98 -0.88 -12.12
C GLN A 753 -36.78 -0.24 -13.48
N ALA A 754 -36.60 -1.05 -14.52
CA ALA A 754 -36.58 -0.55 -15.89
C ALA A 754 -37.89 0.17 -16.28
N PRO A 755 -37.85 1.25 -17.07
CA PRO A 755 -39.02 1.73 -17.82
C PRO A 755 -39.40 0.75 -18.94
N ALA A 756 -40.57 0.96 -19.56
CA ALA A 756 -40.92 0.25 -20.79
C ALA A 756 -39.96 0.63 -21.93
N GLN A 757 -39.89 -0.20 -22.97
CA GLN A 757 -39.12 0.10 -24.18
C GLN A 757 -39.55 1.47 -24.76
N ASP A 758 -38.57 2.23 -25.25
CA ASP A 758 -38.71 3.59 -25.79
C ASP A 758 -39.17 4.68 -24.78
N VAL A 759 -39.10 4.37 -23.47
CA VAL A 759 -39.37 5.31 -22.38
C VAL A 759 -38.13 5.48 -21.51
N TYR A 760 -37.79 6.71 -21.15
CA TYR A 760 -36.70 7.02 -20.24
C TYR A 760 -37.22 7.28 -18.83
N LYS A 761 -36.42 6.94 -17.81
CA LYS A 761 -36.78 7.14 -16.41
C LYS A 761 -35.86 8.17 -15.76
N LEU A 762 -36.44 9.30 -15.36
CA LEU A 762 -35.75 10.36 -14.63
C LEU A 762 -35.99 10.19 -13.14
N ASN A 763 -34.93 9.91 -12.39
CA ASN A 763 -34.91 9.94 -10.93
C ASN A 763 -34.24 11.24 -10.46
N PHE A 764 -34.83 11.92 -9.48
CA PHE A 764 -34.25 13.11 -8.87
C PHE A 764 -34.30 13.05 -7.34
N ASP A 765 -33.38 13.75 -6.69
CA ASP A 765 -33.36 13.91 -5.24
C ASP A 765 -32.66 15.24 -4.84
N VAL A 766 -32.87 15.66 -3.60
CA VAL A 766 -32.31 16.88 -3.01
C VAL A 766 -31.66 16.61 -1.65
N THR A 767 -30.55 17.29 -1.39
CA THR A 767 -29.93 17.33 -0.06
C THR A 767 -29.80 18.77 0.41
N ILE A 768 -30.35 19.08 1.58
CA ILE A 768 -30.23 20.40 2.20
C ILE A 768 -28.92 20.46 3.00
N PHE A 769 -28.00 21.36 2.64
CA PHE A 769 -26.76 21.59 3.37
C PHE A 769 -26.86 22.85 4.23
N SER A 770 -27.39 22.71 5.44
CA SER A 770 -27.64 23.83 6.36
C SER A 770 -26.38 24.56 6.83
N ASP A 771 -25.22 23.94 6.76
CA ASP A 771 -23.95 24.52 7.19
C ASP A 771 -23.30 25.42 6.14
N ILE A 772 -23.66 25.23 4.87
CA ILE A 772 -23.17 26.03 3.73
C ILE A 772 -24.28 26.79 3.01
N ASN A 773 -25.50 26.82 3.58
CA ASN A 773 -26.68 27.47 3.04
C ASN A 773 -26.86 27.22 1.52
N CYS A 774 -26.89 25.95 1.11
CA CYS A 774 -27.23 25.59 -0.26
C CYS A 774 -28.00 24.27 -0.34
N LEU A 775 -28.68 24.03 -1.46
CA LEU A 775 -29.22 22.73 -1.83
C LEU A 775 -28.23 22.00 -2.73
N GLY A 776 -28.14 20.69 -2.60
CA GLY A 776 -27.59 19.79 -3.59
C GLY A 776 -28.70 19.09 -4.34
N VAL A 777 -28.69 19.15 -5.66
CA VAL A 777 -29.66 18.50 -6.54
C VAL A 777 -28.95 17.39 -7.31
N GLY A 778 -29.52 16.20 -7.28
CA GLY A 778 -29.05 15.05 -8.04
C GLY A 778 -30.12 14.56 -9.00
N ALA A 779 -29.75 14.24 -10.23
CA ALA A 779 -30.67 13.68 -11.22
C ALA A 779 -29.99 12.62 -12.08
N ILE A 780 -30.74 11.59 -12.49
CA ILE A 780 -30.29 10.56 -13.41
C ILE A 780 -31.42 10.14 -14.35
N VAL A 781 -31.10 10.01 -15.64
CA VAL A 781 -31.95 9.46 -16.69
C VAL A 781 -31.39 8.10 -17.10
N ARG A 782 -32.26 7.07 -17.11
CA ARG A 782 -31.92 5.71 -17.54
C ARG A 782 -32.89 5.16 -18.59
N ASN A 783 -32.40 4.31 -19.48
CA ASN A 783 -33.21 3.63 -20.49
C ASN A 783 -33.83 2.32 -19.94
N HIS A 784 -34.52 1.58 -20.82
CA HIS A 784 -35.17 0.30 -20.50
C HIS A 784 -34.21 -0.86 -20.21
N GLU A 785 -32.93 -0.73 -20.58
CA GLU A 785 -31.86 -1.70 -20.30
C GLU A 785 -31.13 -1.38 -18.99
N GLY A 786 -31.52 -0.31 -18.29
CA GLY A 786 -30.88 0.11 -17.05
C GLY A 786 -29.61 0.94 -17.26
N GLU A 787 -29.27 1.25 -18.50
CA GLU A 787 -28.10 2.05 -18.86
C GLU A 787 -28.32 3.52 -18.51
N VAL A 788 -27.24 4.16 -18.07
CA VAL A 788 -27.22 5.58 -17.72
C VAL A 788 -27.15 6.40 -19.00
N MET A 789 -28.17 7.24 -19.23
CA MET A 789 -28.22 8.09 -20.41
C MET A 789 -27.69 9.49 -20.11
N ALA A 790 -28.04 10.03 -18.95
CA ALA A 790 -27.58 11.35 -18.51
C ALA A 790 -27.70 11.48 -16.99
N THR A 791 -26.72 12.07 -16.32
CA THR A 791 -26.79 12.41 -14.89
C THR A 791 -26.36 13.84 -14.62
N MET A 792 -26.85 14.40 -13.51
CA MET A 792 -26.54 15.75 -13.05
C MET A 792 -26.31 15.75 -11.54
N SER A 793 -25.28 16.49 -11.11
CA SER A 793 -25.12 16.96 -9.73
C SER A 793 -24.95 18.48 -9.77
N ALA A 794 -25.81 19.22 -9.07
CA ALA A 794 -25.84 20.68 -9.14
C ALA A 794 -26.14 21.31 -7.77
N LYS A 795 -25.71 22.57 -7.57
CA LYS A 795 -26.10 23.37 -6.40
C LYS A 795 -27.34 24.20 -6.70
N GLY A 796 -28.23 24.33 -5.71
CA GLY A 796 -29.45 25.16 -5.76
C GLY A 796 -29.52 26.15 -4.59
N GLU A 797 -30.47 27.09 -4.68
CA GLU A 797 -30.74 28.09 -3.64
C GLU A 797 -31.31 27.45 -2.39
N PHE A 798 -30.82 27.86 -1.22
CA PHE A 798 -31.19 27.27 0.06
C PHE A 798 -32.64 27.56 0.44
N VAL A 799 -33.35 26.52 0.88
CA VAL A 799 -34.69 26.61 1.46
C VAL A 799 -34.78 25.80 2.75
N HIS A 800 -35.69 26.21 3.63
CA HIS A 800 -35.88 25.58 4.94
C HIS A 800 -36.88 24.41 4.92
N ASN A 801 -37.73 24.34 3.90
CA ASN A 801 -38.80 23.36 3.80
C ASN A 801 -38.41 22.20 2.88
N SER A 802 -38.46 20.97 3.39
CA SER A 802 -38.16 19.76 2.62
C SER A 802 -39.03 19.60 1.38
N ASN A 803 -40.34 19.90 1.44
CA ASN A 803 -41.21 19.80 0.26
C ASN A 803 -40.88 20.85 -0.80
N GLU A 804 -40.42 22.03 -0.38
CA GLU A 804 -40.00 23.09 -1.29
C GLU A 804 -38.68 22.74 -1.98
N ALA A 805 -37.71 22.19 -1.23
CA ALA A 805 -36.44 21.72 -1.76
C ALA A 805 -36.63 20.64 -2.84
N GLU A 806 -37.54 19.70 -2.58
CA GLU A 806 -37.89 18.60 -3.48
C GLU A 806 -38.57 19.08 -4.77
N VAL A 807 -39.46 20.07 -4.66
CA VAL A 807 -40.12 20.69 -5.81
C VAL A 807 -39.11 21.45 -6.68
N LEU A 808 -38.18 22.19 -6.06
CA LEU A 808 -37.10 22.88 -6.77
C LEU A 808 -36.14 21.90 -7.45
N ALA A 809 -35.80 20.78 -6.80
CA ALA A 809 -34.98 19.73 -7.39
C ALA A 809 -35.69 19.07 -8.58
N CYS A 810 -37.00 18.80 -8.48
CA CYS A 810 -37.80 18.27 -9.57
C CYS A 810 -37.77 19.21 -10.79
N ARG A 811 -38.00 20.51 -10.56
CA ARG A 811 -37.93 21.53 -11.61
C ARG A 811 -36.57 21.53 -12.30
N LYS A 812 -35.47 21.55 -11.52
CA LYS A 812 -34.10 21.56 -12.05
C LYS A 812 -33.75 20.29 -12.83
N ALA A 813 -34.22 19.13 -12.36
CA ALA A 813 -34.04 17.86 -13.03
C ALA A 813 -34.81 17.79 -14.37
N LEU A 814 -35.98 18.44 -14.45
CA LEU A 814 -36.74 18.56 -15.69
C LEU A 814 -36.10 19.50 -16.69
N GLU A 815 -35.60 20.66 -16.25
CA GLU A 815 -34.81 21.56 -17.10
C GLU A 815 -33.63 20.80 -17.72
N PHE A 816 -32.88 20.05 -16.91
CA PHE A 816 -31.79 19.19 -17.35
C PHE A 816 -32.25 18.14 -18.37
N ALA A 817 -33.35 17.43 -18.11
CA ALA A 817 -33.84 16.41 -19.03
C ALA A 817 -34.35 16.98 -20.37
N MET A 818 -34.90 18.21 -20.39
CA MET A 818 -35.25 18.92 -21.61
C MET A 818 -34.01 19.30 -22.41
N GLU A 819 -33.02 19.89 -21.75
CA GLU A 819 -31.76 20.31 -22.38
C GLU A 819 -30.99 19.12 -22.96
N ALA A 820 -31.07 17.96 -22.30
CA ALA A 820 -30.52 16.70 -22.79
C ALA A 820 -31.34 16.02 -23.91
N GLY A 821 -32.51 16.57 -24.29
CA GLY A 821 -33.28 16.15 -25.45
C GLY A 821 -34.26 14.99 -25.24
N PHE A 822 -34.63 14.64 -24.01
CA PHE A 822 -35.55 13.53 -23.74
C PHE A 822 -37.03 13.94 -23.90
N SER A 823 -37.81 13.20 -24.72
CA SER A 823 -39.22 13.52 -25.02
C SER A 823 -40.26 12.55 -24.44
N ASN A 824 -39.86 11.34 -24.02
CA ASN A 824 -40.70 10.32 -23.39
C ASN A 824 -40.15 9.93 -22.01
N LEU A 825 -40.75 10.44 -20.94
CA LEU A 825 -40.15 10.38 -19.60
C LEU A 825 -41.11 9.85 -18.53
N VAL A 826 -40.60 9.02 -17.61
CA VAL A 826 -41.24 8.74 -16.33
C VAL A 826 -40.43 9.38 -15.22
N ILE A 827 -41.00 10.37 -14.55
CA ILE A 827 -40.39 11.13 -13.46
C ILE A 827 -40.62 10.40 -12.14
N LYS A 828 -39.54 10.23 -11.38
CA LYS A 828 -39.47 9.54 -10.09
C LYS A 828 -38.80 10.42 -9.04
N GLY A 829 -39.50 10.63 -7.93
CA GLY A 829 -38.96 11.18 -6.69
C GLY A 829 -39.39 10.31 -5.51
N ASP A 830 -38.74 10.45 -4.36
CA ASP A 830 -39.03 9.69 -3.14
C ASP A 830 -39.90 10.46 -2.13
N ASN A 831 -40.17 11.75 -2.36
CA ASN A 831 -41.14 12.52 -1.58
C ASN A 831 -42.59 12.35 -2.08
N SER A 832 -43.36 11.50 -1.40
CA SER A 832 -44.75 11.20 -1.76
C SER A 832 -45.71 12.40 -1.75
N ASN A 833 -45.44 13.44 -0.95
CA ASN A 833 -46.28 14.65 -0.91
C ASN A 833 -46.06 15.50 -2.15
N VAL A 834 -44.81 15.63 -2.59
CA VAL A 834 -44.44 16.34 -3.83
C VAL A 834 -44.96 15.59 -5.05
N MET A 835 -44.74 14.27 -5.12
CA MET A 835 -45.25 13.47 -6.25
C MET A 835 -46.79 13.51 -6.35
N ARG A 836 -47.51 13.49 -5.21
CA ARG A 836 -48.97 13.65 -5.19
C ARG A 836 -49.40 15.06 -5.60
N ALA A 837 -48.69 16.09 -5.15
CA ALA A 837 -48.96 17.47 -5.55
C ALA A 837 -48.80 17.65 -7.05
N LEU A 838 -47.75 17.09 -7.66
CA LEU A 838 -47.52 17.15 -9.11
C LEU A 838 -48.60 16.41 -9.91
N SER A 839 -49.11 15.28 -9.41
CA SER A 839 -50.14 14.46 -10.08
C SER A 839 -51.58 14.96 -9.89
N ALA A 840 -51.85 15.83 -8.92
CA ALA A 840 -53.21 16.28 -8.63
C ALA A 840 -53.70 17.28 -9.71
N PRO A 841 -54.95 17.18 -10.21
CA PRO A 841 -55.51 18.13 -11.18
C PRO A 841 -55.96 19.46 -10.57
N ALA A 842 -55.87 19.61 -9.23
CA ALA A 842 -56.32 20.78 -8.50
C ALA A 842 -55.22 21.84 -8.34
N VAL A 843 -55.63 23.12 -8.25
CA VAL A 843 -54.75 24.25 -7.91
C VAL A 843 -54.10 23.98 -6.56
N ASN A 844 -52.77 24.08 -6.49
CA ASN A 844 -52.02 23.82 -5.27
C ASN A 844 -51.89 25.11 -4.46
N ASN A 845 -52.65 25.23 -3.36
CA ASN A 845 -52.63 26.41 -2.48
C ASN A 845 -51.49 26.42 -1.44
N SER A 846 -50.48 25.55 -1.57
CA SER A 846 -49.30 25.56 -0.69
C SER A 846 -48.33 26.68 -1.06
N LEU A 847 -47.39 26.99 -0.16
CA LEU A 847 -46.37 28.03 -0.36
C LEU A 847 -45.50 27.80 -1.62
N TYR A 848 -45.33 26.55 -2.04
CA TYR A 848 -44.59 26.15 -3.25
C TYR A 848 -45.51 25.82 -4.44
N GLY A 849 -46.81 26.11 -4.34
CA GLY A 849 -47.82 25.76 -5.34
C GLY A 849 -47.55 26.36 -6.73
N HIS A 850 -47.01 27.57 -6.77
CA HIS A 850 -46.60 28.24 -8.01
C HIS A 850 -45.47 27.50 -8.74
N VAL A 851 -44.52 26.89 -8.03
CA VAL A 851 -43.46 26.06 -8.63
C VAL A 851 -44.03 24.73 -9.12
N VAL A 852 -45.02 24.18 -8.43
CA VAL A 852 -45.76 22.98 -8.89
C VAL A 852 -46.52 23.27 -10.18
N ASP A 853 -47.16 24.44 -10.30
CA ASP A 853 -47.85 24.84 -11.53
C ASP A 853 -46.84 25.10 -12.68
N ASP A 854 -45.66 25.62 -12.38
CA ASP A 854 -44.55 25.77 -13.35
C ASP A 854 -44.07 24.42 -13.88
N ILE A 855 -43.83 23.44 -12.99
CA ILE A 855 -43.49 22.06 -13.37
C ILE A 855 -44.61 21.40 -14.18
N ARG A 856 -45.88 21.65 -13.86
CA ARG A 856 -47.00 21.14 -14.66
C ARG A 856 -47.04 21.77 -16.05
N SER A 857 -46.63 23.02 -16.19
CA SER A 857 -46.51 23.68 -17.49
C SER A 857 -45.42 23.04 -18.35
N TYR A 858 -44.31 22.59 -17.73
CA TYR A 858 -43.28 21.80 -18.40
C TYR A 858 -43.89 20.54 -19.03
N PHE A 859 -44.79 19.82 -18.35
CA PHE A 859 -45.41 18.61 -18.91
C PHE A 859 -46.11 18.80 -20.27
N LEU A 860 -46.55 20.01 -20.61
CA LEU A 860 -47.16 20.32 -21.91
C LEU A 860 -46.16 20.25 -23.07
N GLY A 861 -44.86 20.32 -22.79
CA GLY A 861 -43.77 20.27 -23.77
C GLY A 861 -43.24 18.87 -24.11
N TRP A 862 -43.73 17.81 -23.45
CA TRP A 862 -43.29 16.42 -23.68
C TRP A 862 -44.30 15.62 -24.50
N GLN A 863 -43.80 14.65 -25.27
CA GLN A 863 -44.65 13.72 -26.02
C GLN A 863 -45.39 12.74 -25.10
N SER A 864 -44.72 12.30 -24.03
CA SER A 864 -45.31 11.47 -22.98
C SER A 864 -44.59 11.71 -21.66
N VAL A 865 -45.34 11.98 -20.60
CA VAL A 865 -44.80 12.16 -19.25
C VAL A 865 -45.63 11.40 -18.22
N GLY A 866 -44.97 10.51 -17.47
CA GLY A 866 -45.54 9.76 -16.36
C GLY A 866 -44.97 10.21 -15.02
N LEU A 867 -45.80 10.30 -13.99
CA LEU A 867 -45.35 10.56 -12.62
C LEU A 867 -45.46 9.29 -11.78
N SER A 868 -44.43 8.98 -11.00
CA SER A 868 -44.52 7.87 -10.07
C SER A 868 -43.59 8.04 -8.87
N CYS A 869 -44.07 7.72 -7.67
CA CYS A 869 -43.25 7.76 -6.47
C CYS A 869 -42.38 6.49 -6.38
N VAL A 870 -41.12 6.63 -5.97
CA VAL A 870 -40.24 5.50 -5.64
C VAL A 870 -39.93 5.53 -4.13
N LYS A 871 -39.55 4.40 -3.53
CA LYS A 871 -38.96 4.43 -2.18
C LYS A 871 -37.52 4.90 -2.26
N ARG A 872 -36.99 5.39 -1.14
CA ARG A 872 -35.60 5.86 -1.04
C ARG A 872 -34.59 4.86 -1.62
N GLU A 873 -34.79 3.57 -1.37
CA GLU A 873 -33.90 2.51 -1.84
C GLU A 873 -33.84 2.41 -3.38
N GLY A 874 -34.92 2.74 -4.09
CA GLY A 874 -34.95 2.82 -5.56
C GLY A 874 -34.60 4.21 -6.12
N ASN A 875 -34.12 5.13 -5.27
CA ASN A 875 -33.68 6.49 -5.64
C ASN A 875 -32.24 6.79 -5.20
N MET A 876 -31.49 5.78 -4.74
CA MET A 876 -30.17 5.94 -4.12
C MET A 876 -29.13 6.60 -5.04
N VAL A 877 -29.26 6.42 -6.35
CA VAL A 877 -28.38 7.05 -7.33
C VAL A 877 -28.57 8.56 -7.34
N ALA A 878 -29.81 9.04 -7.45
CA ALA A 878 -30.12 10.47 -7.38
C ALA A 878 -29.74 11.06 -6.01
N HIS A 879 -29.94 10.30 -4.93
CA HIS A 879 -29.51 10.70 -3.58
C HIS A 879 -28.00 10.92 -3.47
N SER A 880 -27.22 10.01 -4.01
CA SER A 880 -25.76 10.07 -3.98
C SER A 880 -25.25 11.29 -4.77
N LEU A 881 -25.85 11.56 -5.93
CA LEU A 881 -25.58 12.76 -6.73
C LEU A 881 -25.96 14.05 -6.00
N ALA A 882 -27.10 14.07 -5.29
CA ALA A 882 -27.53 15.22 -4.51
C ALA A 882 -26.58 15.52 -3.34
N ARG A 883 -26.07 14.49 -2.67
CA ARG A 883 -25.06 14.63 -1.60
C ARG A 883 -23.69 15.07 -2.14
N TYR A 884 -23.31 14.55 -3.30
CA TYR A 884 -22.03 14.90 -3.93
C TYR A 884 -21.97 16.37 -4.34
N ALA A 885 -23.11 17.01 -4.59
CA ALA A 885 -23.18 18.43 -4.92
C ALA A 885 -22.51 19.34 -3.87
N ARG A 886 -22.29 18.87 -2.64
CA ARG A 886 -21.49 19.59 -1.63
C ARG A 886 -20.05 19.88 -2.10
N ASN A 887 -19.46 18.96 -2.86
CA ASN A 887 -18.05 18.94 -3.21
C ASN A 887 -17.73 19.64 -4.54
N ILE A 888 -18.75 20.09 -5.26
CA ILE A 888 -18.59 20.70 -6.60
C ILE A 888 -18.81 22.22 -6.55
N VAL A 889 -18.13 22.95 -7.43
CA VAL A 889 -18.27 24.42 -7.53
C VAL A 889 -19.28 24.80 -8.62
N GLU A 890 -19.24 24.10 -9.75
CA GLU A 890 -20.19 24.23 -10.86
C GLU A 890 -20.98 22.92 -11.01
N ALA A 891 -22.11 22.97 -11.72
CA ALA A 891 -22.91 21.77 -11.99
C ALA A 891 -22.09 20.79 -12.85
N LEU A 892 -22.09 19.52 -12.47
CA LEU A 892 -21.46 18.44 -13.22
C LEU A 892 -22.53 17.61 -13.91
N PHE A 893 -22.23 17.23 -15.15
CA PHE A 893 -23.08 16.43 -16.01
C PHE A 893 -22.27 15.27 -16.57
N TRP A 894 -22.86 14.09 -16.57
CA TRP A 894 -22.29 12.91 -17.23
C TRP A 894 -23.29 12.42 -18.27
N MET A 895 -22.85 12.27 -19.51
CA MET A 895 -23.68 11.83 -20.64
C MET A 895 -23.20 10.44 -21.04
N GLU A 896 -24.12 9.46 -21.05
CA GLU A 896 -23.82 8.06 -21.38
C GLU A 896 -22.67 7.44 -20.55
N ASP A 897 -22.44 7.97 -19.35
CA ASP A 897 -21.34 7.59 -18.47
C ASP A 897 -21.82 7.47 -17.01
N GLU A 898 -21.18 6.58 -16.27
CA GLU A 898 -21.51 6.30 -14.87
C GLU A 898 -20.84 7.30 -13.93
N PRO A 899 -21.62 8.11 -13.19
CA PRO A 899 -21.03 9.12 -12.32
C PRO A 899 -20.35 8.46 -11.13
N SER A 900 -19.03 8.67 -10.98
CA SER A 900 -18.21 8.15 -9.87
C SER A 900 -18.85 8.28 -8.47
N PRO A 901 -19.59 9.36 -8.12
CA PRO A 901 -20.20 9.48 -6.80
C PRO A 901 -21.39 8.56 -6.54
N ALA A 902 -21.92 7.88 -7.57
CA ALA A 902 -23.11 7.04 -7.47
C ALA A 902 -22.93 5.62 -8.03
N VAL A 903 -21.69 5.20 -8.31
CA VAL A 903 -21.35 3.86 -8.85
C VAL A 903 -21.85 2.74 -7.94
N ASP A 904 -21.68 2.86 -6.62
CA ASP A 904 -22.17 1.84 -5.67
C ASP A 904 -23.70 1.70 -5.71
N ALA A 905 -24.41 2.82 -5.84
CA ALA A 905 -25.87 2.84 -5.96
C ALA A 905 -26.35 2.28 -7.31
N LEU A 906 -25.60 2.54 -8.39
CA LEU A 906 -25.86 1.98 -9.72
C LEU A 906 -25.61 0.47 -9.74
N HIS A 907 -24.53 0.01 -9.11
CA HIS A 907 -24.23 -1.40 -8.95
C HIS A 907 -25.32 -2.11 -8.15
N TYR A 908 -25.79 -1.50 -7.06
CA TYR A 908 -26.91 -2.02 -6.28
C TYR A 908 -28.20 -2.14 -7.10
N ASP A 909 -28.52 -1.13 -7.92
CA ASP A 909 -29.67 -1.19 -8.83
C ASP A 909 -29.52 -2.29 -9.90
N ARG A 910 -28.30 -2.53 -10.40
CA ARG A 910 -28.00 -3.60 -11.38
C ARG A 910 -28.16 -5.00 -10.81
N LEU A 911 -27.75 -5.22 -9.56
CA LEU A 911 -27.89 -6.51 -8.89
C LEU A 911 -29.36 -6.96 -8.77
N HIS A 912 -30.29 -6.00 -8.74
CA HIS A 912 -31.72 -6.25 -8.61
C HIS A 912 -32.51 -5.92 -9.90
N PHE A 913 -31.82 -5.74 -11.02
CA PHE A 913 -32.43 -5.30 -12.28
C PHE A 913 -33.38 -6.35 -12.90
N ASN A 914 -33.14 -7.63 -12.64
CA ASN A 914 -33.92 -8.77 -13.16
C ASN A 914 -34.92 -9.36 -12.13
N GLU A 915 -35.08 -8.74 -10.97
CA GLU A 915 -36.10 -9.09 -9.94
C GLU A 915 -37.40 -8.28 -10.13
#